data_AF-A0A067TLQ5-F1
#
_entry.id   AF-A0A067TLQ5-F1
#
_cell.length_a   1.000
_cell.length_b   1.000
_cell.length_c   1.000
_cell.angle_alpha   90.00
_cell.angle_beta   90.00
_cell.angle_gamma   90.00
#
_symmetry.space_group_name_H-M   'P 1'
#
loop_
_entity.id
_entity.type
_entity.pdbx_description
1 polymer ?
#
loop_
_entity_poly.entity_id
_entity_poly.type
_entity_poly.pdbx_seq_one_letter_code
_entity_poly.pdbx_strand_id
1 'polypeptide(L)'
;MSTVVDQGFFARSDVLIQGGAFTQVAGDVNNYQIHNHNHDSEPGLRALRKSIVVGALHDASERFPPPKCHPETRKKILALIMAWIEDPTHLEDILWLYGSLGSGKTAIMQTIAELCRSSNNILGGTFFFSRGKPGREDSRLLFATIAYQLALHDPGLRQYINRAMVKDPTLDTKEISKQLKALIIEPFRKLALPRSQIYFVIIDGLDECQGFEIQRQILTLIAKTLAEANIPLRFIITSRPEAHLNEAFRQESLGCRTRRISLDSSSFNPERDIRLFLKDGFDTIAKRNGDVIARIEAPWPTESDIDRLVEKSSGQFIYPATVLKFIGAELHHPVRQLAIVLKPAPVSSTSTLYTNIDQLYTQILNTCPYPGPLARILAVLLVLHCPQPPEVYEEILGVDEGDVTMTLRGLHSLVRFPNPEEDKRERREFNLRNEYDQTRGLRLHHASFRDFLLDEHRCPKEFIVALDIAHGQVAQSAFKLATDWISSPWRDKTDSKPPHRETWGYLKHHMNYHLDQCQSSNRKAIIEDLNDFSVDFPAKARSEEKIWDHAFAAIHSLVTTFAMAVSSHGNTAKHHHHNRANFQSEHSHWAQEVTLDSPSFSDKQCDPWDIIDLHIKYRSMLDAFYKSALSLSDEFLPLLNKLPGFVTEKKPVLFDSLEAVFGVDIKEISTTMIKYQKFIHRWDTGFWNRYYYFPGQDPANVILLNPHLSGFLCNPDRAGEFYLDPNTRRLLDLRQIVSLTFRSDWLEVPRQRKALVYLDELLRSCLDSVTIDPQEDYPTNHPVLGLMAVLKNIVYDIPCLETAPVLNVELIWSTTRRLLWWIHDQISKISGSKDERHGFKKQLIDISNQIYHQILEVEVSEGGRKTITLRKPFLAALPLSSVTVEPGSPSSPPPSKSDAIRISETLLALHGVRASLLSFLTKPDRAGEMHIAVGIYHSQFAELCLDYCDPSFSITNDWKTVPAHTEWRFHLVRATPSAKILAKLRFLRQGPWLAEGLPTIDSAAKVRSFKAVISWLGEIPKIPTDIHRHWQDELAAFERFRRMKPVLLRVPPRLASDNSAISTNPPSP
;
A
#
# COMPACT_ATOMS: atom_id res chain seq x y z
N MET A 1 55.75 22.65 14.89
CA MET A 1 56.35 23.61 15.83
C MET A 1 55.45 23.72 17.07
N SER A 2 55.92 24.38 18.13
CA SER A 2 55.56 24.08 19.52
C SER A 2 54.70 25.15 20.22
N THR A 3 53.91 24.72 21.23
CA THR A 3 53.43 25.48 22.43
C THR A 3 52.54 26.73 22.15
N VAL A 4 51.53 27.12 22.94
CA VAL A 4 51.40 27.47 24.38
C VAL A 4 49.87 27.60 24.68
N VAL A 5 49.24 27.37 25.84
CA VAL A 5 49.44 26.70 27.16
C VAL A 5 48.02 26.52 27.77
N ASP A 6 47.83 25.67 28.80
CA ASP A 6 46.58 25.44 29.54
C ASP A 6 45.87 26.69 30.11
N GLN A 7 44.54 26.60 30.26
CA GLN A 7 43.89 26.83 31.55
C GLN A 7 42.84 25.76 31.85
N GLY A 8 43.10 24.95 32.88
CA GLY A 8 42.24 23.85 33.33
C GLY A 8 41.12 24.27 34.28
N PHE A 9 40.25 23.31 34.60
CA PHE A 9 39.00 23.49 35.35
C PHE A 9 39.18 23.64 36.88
N PHE A 10 38.21 24.35 37.49
CA PHE A 10 37.79 24.36 38.90
C PHE A 10 38.74 24.85 40.00
N ALA A 11 38.19 25.76 40.85
CA ALA A 11 38.73 26.09 42.16
C ALA A 11 37.60 26.26 43.21
N ARG A 12 37.15 25.13 43.78
CA ARG A 12 36.28 24.99 44.98
C ARG A 12 34.81 25.49 44.85
N SER A 13 33.82 24.88 45.51
CA SER A 13 33.81 23.64 46.33
C SER A 13 32.42 22.98 46.37
N ASP A 14 32.41 21.70 46.76
CA ASP A 14 31.28 20.92 47.29
C ASP A 14 30.05 20.68 46.39
N VAL A 15 30.22 19.73 45.45
CA VAL A 15 29.10 18.97 44.85
C VAL A 15 29.37 17.48 45.06
N LEU A 16 28.49 16.79 45.81
CA LEU A 16 28.53 15.34 45.98
C LEU A 16 27.69 14.65 44.90
N ILE A 17 28.33 13.93 43.99
CA ILE A 17 27.65 13.12 42.96
C ILE A 17 27.68 11.65 43.40
N GLN A 18 26.50 11.02 43.52
CA GLN A 18 26.36 9.58 43.73
C GLN A 18 25.63 8.94 42.54
N GLY A 19 26.16 7.81 42.07
CA GLY A 19 25.60 7.05 40.94
C GLY A 19 26.25 7.40 39.59
N GLY A 20 27.19 6.57 39.16
CA GLY A 20 27.84 6.69 37.85
C GLY A 20 29.06 5.77 37.73
N ALA A 21 29.29 5.21 36.54
CA ALA A 21 30.50 4.45 36.24
C ALA A 21 31.57 5.41 35.67
N PHE A 22 32.65 5.63 36.41
CA PHE A 22 33.75 6.50 35.99
C PHE A 22 34.84 5.68 35.28
N THR A 23 35.01 5.90 33.97
CA THR A 23 36.11 5.30 33.20
C THR A 23 37.21 6.34 33.02
N GLN A 24 38.31 6.20 33.75
CA GLN A 24 39.49 7.05 33.61
C GLN A 24 40.35 6.53 32.45
N VAL A 25 40.60 7.37 31.43
CA VAL A 25 41.38 7.01 30.24
C VAL A 25 42.45 8.08 30.01
N ALA A 26 43.68 7.65 29.73
CA ALA A 26 44.80 8.53 29.39
C ALA A 26 45.20 8.33 27.92
N GLY A 27 44.86 9.28 27.07
CA GLY A 27 45.16 9.28 25.63
C GLY A 27 44.02 9.81 24.76
N ASP A 28 44.35 10.23 23.54
CA ASP A 28 43.37 10.80 22.60
C ASP A 28 42.47 9.72 21.99
N VAL A 29 41.21 9.68 22.43
CA VAL A 29 40.19 8.77 21.89
C VAL A 29 39.26 9.52 20.94
N ASN A 30 39.46 9.32 19.63
CA ASN A 30 38.49 9.73 18.61
C ASN A 30 37.23 8.85 18.71
N ASN A 31 36.26 9.32 19.49
CA ASN A 31 34.96 8.67 19.67
C ASN A 31 34.10 8.74 18.39
N TYR A 32 34.31 7.79 17.49
CA TYR A 32 33.35 7.50 16.42
C TYR A 32 32.07 6.94 17.04
N GLN A 33 31.12 7.81 17.36
CA GLN A 33 29.77 7.42 17.77
C GLN A 33 29.01 6.82 16.58
N ILE A 34 29.26 5.54 16.31
CA ILE A 34 28.46 4.72 15.40
C ILE A 34 27.06 4.60 15.99
N HIS A 35 26.19 5.54 15.61
CA HIS A 35 24.77 5.44 15.90
C HIS A 35 24.19 4.29 15.08
N ASN A 36 24.02 3.14 15.73
CA ASN A 36 23.14 2.09 15.25
C ASN A 36 21.71 2.63 15.22
N HIS A 37 21.34 3.27 14.11
CA HIS A 37 20.02 3.83 13.90
C HIS A 37 18.99 2.70 13.80
N ASN A 38 18.23 2.48 14.88
CA ASN A 38 17.08 1.60 14.88
C ASN A 38 16.12 1.99 13.74
N HIS A 39 15.92 1.05 12.79
CA HIS A 39 15.05 1.21 11.63
C HIS A 39 13.57 1.48 11.97
N ASP A 40 13.18 1.34 13.24
CA ASP A 40 11.83 1.56 13.73
C ASP A 40 11.39 3.01 13.91
N SER A 41 12.29 3.99 13.71
CA SER A 41 12.00 5.41 13.94
C SER A 41 11.41 6.17 12.73
N GLU A 42 11.44 5.59 11.52
CA GLU A 42 11.13 6.32 10.27
C GLU A 42 9.87 5.78 9.55
N PRO A 43 8.66 6.21 9.93
CA PRO A 43 7.43 5.75 9.28
C PRO A 43 7.25 6.25 7.84
N GLY A 44 7.73 7.47 7.51
CA GLY A 44 7.59 8.04 6.16
C GLY A 44 8.43 7.31 5.11
N LEU A 45 9.66 6.93 5.46
CA LEU A 45 10.50 6.11 4.57
C LEU A 45 10.03 4.65 4.50
N ARG A 46 9.41 4.10 5.56
CA ARG A 46 8.74 2.80 5.50
C ARG A 46 7.45 2.82 4.66
N ALA A 47 6.79 3.96 4.52
CA ALA A 47 5.75 4.14 3.52
C ALA A 47 6.35 4.20 2.11
N LEU A 48 7.32 5.10 1.88
CA LEU A 48 7.95 5.27 0.56
C LEU A 48 8.58 3.99 0.00
N ARG A 49 9.22 3.16 0.85
CA ARG A 49 9.81 1.86 0.46
C ARG A 49 8.79 0.92 -0.20
N LYS A 50 7.49 1.03 0.10
CA LYS A 50 6.46 0.17 -0.50
C LYS A 50 6.10 0.55 -1.94
N SER A 51 6.59 1.69 -2.40
CA SER A 51 6.21 2.32 -3.68
C SER A 51 7.44 2.60 -4.56
N ILE A 52 8.50 1.80 -4.40
CA ILE A 52 9.74 1.89 -5.20
C ILE A 52 9.89 0.70 -6.14
N VAL A 53 10.48 0.94 -7.31
CA VAL A 53 10.79 -0.12 -8.28
C VAL A 53 12.21 -0.63 -8.03
N VAL A 54 12.35 -1.66 -7.18
CA VAL A 54 13.68 -2.23 -6.84
C VAL A 54 14.46 -2.66 -8.10
N GLY A 55 13.79 -3.24 -9.09
CA GLY A 55 14.40 -3.64 -10.38
C GLY A 55 14.96 -2.46 -11.21
N ALA A 56 14.60 -1.21 -10.91
CA ALA A 56 15.12 -0.04 -11.61
C ALA A 56 16.49 0.45 -11.09
N LEU A 57 17.03 -0.14 -10.03
CA LEU A 57 18.32 0.24 -9.42
C LEU A 57 19.53 -0.35 -10.16
N HIS A 58 20.68 0.33 -10.07
CA HIS A 58 21.95 -0.12 -10.65
C HIS A 58 22.44 -1.47 -10.11
N ASP A 59 22.15 -1.77 -8.85
CA ASP A 59 22.58 -2.92 -8.06
C ASP A 59 21.46 -3.96 -7.83
N ALA A 60 20.35 -3.86 -8.58
CA ALA A 60 19.21 -4.76 -8.48
C ALA A 60 19.52 -6.20 -8.92
N SER A 61 19.05 -7.20 -8.16
CA SER A 61 19.17 -8.63 -8.48
C SER A 61 18.54 -9.00 -9.83
N GLU A 62 17.39 -8.38 -10.17
CA GLU A 62 16.69 -8.56 -11.45
C GLU A 62 17.59 -8.25 -12.67
N ARG A 63 18.59 -7.38 -12.46
CA ARG A 63 19.54 -6.94 -13.49
C ARG A 63 20.85 -7.74 -13.44
N PHE A 64 20.98 -8.80 -12.63
CA PHE A 64 22.18 -9.66 -12.61
C PHE A 64 22.19 -10.71 -13.74
N PRO A 65 23.36 -10.97 -14.38
CA PRO A 65 24.58 -10.17 -14.34
C PRO A 65 24.38 -8.82 -15.07
N PRO A 66 24.87 -7.68 -14.54
CA PRO A 66 24.56 -6.38 -15.13
C PRO A 66 25.07 -6.25 -16.57
N PRO A 67 24.30 -5.62 -17.48
CA PRO A 67 24.84 -5.21 -18.77
C PRO A 67 25.90 -4.13 -18.51
N LYS A 68 27.18 -4.42 -18.77
CA LYS A 68 28.31 -3.49 -18.59
C LYS A 68 29.06 -3.33 -19.91
N CYS A 69 29.83 -2.26 -20.05
CA CYS A 69 30.84 -2.21 -21.11
C CYS A 69 31.83 -3.38 -20.94
N HIS A 70 32.17 -4.05 -22.04
CA HIS A 70 33.21 -5.08 -22.04
C HIS A 70 34.57 -4.44 -21.71
N PRO A 71 35.51 -5.13 -21.01
CA PRO A 71 36.88 -4.65 -20.83
C PRO A 71 37.50 -4.10 -22.13
N GLU A 72 38.29 -3.03 -21.98
CA GLU A 72 38.92 -2.28 -23.08
C GLU A 72 37.99 -1.58 -24.10
N THR A 73 36.67 -1.88 -24.14
CA THR A 73 35.71 -1.22 -25.04
C THR A 73 35.16 0.10 -24.48
N ARG A 74 34.58 0.94 -25.34
CA ARG A 74 33.83 2.18 -25.02
C ARG A 74 34.60 3.22 -24.18
N LYS A 75 35.91 3.05 -23.97
CA LYS A 75 36.76 3.94 -23.16
C LYS A 75 36.59 5.42 -23.46
N LYS A 76 36.49 5.81 -24.74
CA LYS A 76 36.35 7.21 -25.15
C LYS A 76 35.04 7.86 -24.67
N ILE A 77 33.91 7.15 -24.71
CA ILE A 77 32.63 7.68 -24.23
C ILE A 77 32.54 7.64 -22.70
N LEU A 78 33.08 6.60 -22.06
CA LEU A 78 33.17 6.53 -20.60
C LEU A 78 33.98 7.72 -20.04
N ALA A 79 35.17 7.99 -20.59
CA ALA A 79 36.00 9.13 -20.19
C ALA A 79 35.31 10.48 -20.46
N LEU A 80 34.58 10.63 -21.57
CA LEU A 80 33.85 11.87 -21.90
C LEU A 80 32.71 12.15 -20.92
N ILE A 81 32.02 11.12 -20.43
CA ILE A 81 30.96 11.25 -19.43
C ILE A 81 31.57 11.52 -18.05
N MET A 82 32.60 10.78 -17.63
CA MET A 82 33.29 11.02 -16.36
C MET A 82 33.86 12.44 -16.27
N ALA A 83 34.46 12.97 -17.34
CA ALA A 83 34.94 14.36 -17.35
C ALA A 83 33.83 15.42 -17.15
N TRP A 84 32.60 15.17 -17.62
CA TRP A 84 31.45 16.06 -17.37
C TRP A 84 30.87 15.90 -15.95
N ILE A 85 31.02 14.71 -15.35
CA ILE A 85 30.66 14.43 -13.96
C ILE A 85 31.65 15.10 -13.01
N GLU A 86 32.94 15.03 -13.31
CA GLU A 86 34.04 15.50 -12.46
C GLU A 86 34.28 17.01 -12.54
N ASP A 87 33.85 17.69 -13.60
CA ASP A 87 33.95 19.16 -13.75
C ASP A 87 32.76 19.90 -13.10
N PRO A 88 32.97 20.63 -11.98
CA PRO A 88 31.92 21.40 -11.32
C PRO A 88 31.59 22.72 -12.03
N THR A 89 32.36 23.13 -13.04
CA THR A 89 32.20 24.42 -13.74
C THR A 89 31.23 24.37 -14.93
N HIS A 90 30.85 23.17 -15.39
CA HIS A 90 29.85 22.99 -16.44
C HIS A 90 28.51 23.69 -16.12
N LEU A 91 28.06 24.51 -17.08
CA LEU A 91 26.73 25.16 -17.08
C LEU A 91 25.61 24.21 -17.54
N GLU A 92 25.97 23.02 -18.04
CA GLU A 92 25.04 21.98 -18.45
C GLU A 92 24.71 21.06 -17.27
N ASP A 93 23.49 21.14 -16.74
CA ASP A 93 23.03 20.29 -15.63
C ASP A 93 22.43 18.95 -16.11
N ILE A 94 22.25 18.79 -17.42
CA ILE A 94 21.72 17.57 -18.05
C ILE A 94 22.73 17.06 -19.08
N LEU A 95 23.00 15.76 -19.09
CA LEU A 95 23.67 15.08 -20.19
C LEU A 95 22.66 14.14 -20.87
N TRP A 96 22.43 14.33 -22.17
CA TRP A 96 21.57 13.44 -22.98
C TRP A 96 22.43 12.56 -23.89
N LEU A 97 22.52 11.27 -23.56
CA LEU A 97 23.22 10.26 -24.35
C LEU A 97 22.21 9.48 -25.20
N TYR A 98 22.14 9.81 -26.49
CA TYR A 98 21.20 9.15 -27.41
C TYR A 98 21.91 8.28 -28.43
N GLY A 99 21.15 7.35 -29.00
CA GLY A 99 21.59 6.55 -30.13
C GLY A 99 20.61 5.45 -30.50
N SER A 100 20.93 4.75 -31.58
CA SER A 100 20.21 3.62 -32.15
C SER A 100 19.97 2.45 -31.17
N LEU A 101 19.12 1.51 -31.61
CA LEU A 101 18.86 0.25 -30.94
C LEU A 101 20.16 -0.53 -30.72
N GLY A 102 20.33 -1.18 -29.55
CA GLY A 102 21.51 -2.03 -29.31
C GLY A 102 22.88 -1.33 -29.27
N SER A 103 22.96 0.01 -29.39
CA SER A 103 24.20 0.80 -29.35
C SER A 103 25.01 0.70 -28.04
N GLY A 104 24.38 0.22 -26.95
CA GLY A 104 25.03 -0.01 -25.66
C GLY A 104 24.75 1.05 -24.58
N LYS A 105 23.77 1.95 -24.76
CA LYS A 105 23.38 3.01 -23.79
C LYS A 105 23.34 2.50 -22.34
N THR A 106 22.51 1.49 -22.06
CA THR A 106 22.35 0.86 -20.74
C THR A 106 23.64 0.29 -20.17
N ALA A 107 24.50 -0.26 -21.03
CA ALA A 107 25.78 -0.83 -20.62
C ALA A 107 26.80 0.24 -20.22
N ILE A 108 26.78 1.38 -20.92
CA ILE A 108 27.56 2.58 -20.55
C ILE A 108 27.02 3.15 -19.23
N MET A 109 25.70 3.28 -19.08
CA MET A 109 25.08 3.79 -17.84
C MET A 109 25.34 2.92 -16.62
N GLN A 110 25.34 1.60 -16.76
CA GLN A 110 25.72 0.70 -15.66
C GLN A 110 27.18 0.90 -15.25
N THR A 111 28.11 0.94 -16.21
CA THR A 111 29.52 1.18 -15.91
C THR A 111 29.75 2.56 -15.29
N ILE A 112 29.05 3.60 -15.74
CA ILE A 112 29.10 4.93 -15.12
C ILE A 112 28.51 4.92 -13.70
N ALA A 113 27.38 4.25 -13.46
CA ALA A 113 26.80 4.12 -12.13
C ALA A 113 27.79 3.47 -11.14
N GLU A 114 28.44 2.38 -11.55
CA GLU A 114 29.44 1.69 -10.73
C GLU A 114 30.69 2.53 -10.48
N LEU A 115 31.19 3.29 -11.47
CA LEU A 115 32.29 4.24 -11.28
C LEU A 115 31.91 5.37 -10.32
N CYS A 116 30.73 5.99 -10.47
CA CYS A 116 30.23 7.02 -9.56
C CYS A 116 30.01 6.49 -8.13
N ARG A 117 29.65 5.21 -7.99
CA ARG A 117 29.51 4.52 -6.70
C ARG A 117 30.88 4.28 -6.05
N SER A 118 31.86 3.80 -6.81
CA SER A 118 33.18 3.38 -6.30
C SER A 118 34.17 4.53 -6.07
N SER A 119 34.22 5.54 -6.94
CA SER A 119 35.28 6.57 -6.87
C SER A 119 35.08 7.59 -5.75
N ASN A 120 33.87 8.13 -5.60
CA ASN A 120 33.54 9.17 -4.61
C ASN A 120 32.13 9.00 -4.00
N ASN A 121 31.42 7.90 -4.30
CA ASN A 121 30.00 7.69 -3.94
C ASN A 121 29.12 8.91 -4.25
N ILE A 122 29.16 9.43 -5.49
CA ILE A 122 28.39 10.62 -5.94
C ILE A 122 27.06 10.29 -6.64
N LEU A 123 26.76 9.00 -6.76
CA LEU A 123 25.53 8.49 -7.36
C LEU A 123 24.33 8.68 -6.42
N GLY A 124 23.53 9.72 -6.64
CA GLY A 124 22.33 10.01 -5.83
C GLY A 124 21.16 9.06 -6.11
N GLY A 125 21.10 8.46 -7.31
CA GLY A 125 20.14 7.42 -7.63
C GLY A 125 20.12 7.02 -9.11
N THR A 126 19.42 5.93 -9.40
CA THR A 126 19.24 5.38 -10.75
C THR A 126 17.80 4.94 -10.99
N PHE A 127 17.33 5.10 -12.22
CA PHE A 127 16.11 4.48 -12.72
C PHE A 127 16.37 3.96 -14.13
N PHE A 128 16.55 2.64 -14.24
CA PHE A 128 16.64 1.93 -15.51
C PHE A 128 15.24 1.54 -15.98
N PHE A 129 14.65 2.32 -16.89
CA PHE A 129 13.38 1.96 -17.52
C PHE A 129 13.51 0.63 -18.29
N SER A 130 12.39 -0.05 -18.57
CA SER A 130 12.33 -1.16 -19.51
C SER A 130 10.89 -1.49 -19.93
N ARG A 131 10.60 -1.56 -21.24
CA ARG A 131 9.25 -1.88 -21.76
C ARG A 131 8.86 -3.32 -21.43
N GLY A 132 7.62 -3.54 -20.97
CA GLY A 132 7.14 -4.87 -20.58
C GLY A 132 7.77 -5.41 -19.29
N LYS A 133 8.29 -4.51 -18.44
CA LYS A 133 8.73 -4.81 -17.07
C LYS A 133 7.86 -3.98 -16.12
N PRO A 134 6.89 -4.60 -15.42
CA PRO A 134 5.97 -3.84 -14.57
C PRO A 134 6.71 -3.00 -13.52
N GLY A 135 6.18 -1.80 -13.27
CA GLY A 135 6.84 -0.74 -12.51
C GLY A 135 8.00 -0.05 -13.25
N ARG A 136 8.87 -0.80 -13.95
CA ARG A 136 10.02 -0.25 -14.70
C ARG A 136 9.63 0.46 -16.01
N GLU A 137 8.38 0.40 -16.44
CA GLU A 137 7.84 1.21 -17.55
C GLU A 137 6.95 2.38 -17.09
N ASP A 138 6.63 2.45 -15.79
CA ASP A 138 5.70 3.41 -15.20
C ASP A 138 6.41 4.68 -14.68
N SER A 139 6.12 5.82 -15.30
CA SER A 139 6.62 7.13 -14.87
C SER A 139 6.22 7.51 -13.45
N ARG A 140 5.08 7.01 -12.96
CA ARG A 140 4.50 7.37 -11.65
C ARG A 140 5.37 6.90 -10.49
N LEU A 141 6.31 5.98 -10.71
CA LEU A 141 7.21 5.46 -9.68
C LEU A 141 8.64 6.03 -9.77
N LEU A 142 8.96 6.83 -10.80
CA LEU A 142 10.29 7.39 -11.07
C LEU A 142 10.81 8.21 -9.88
N PHE A 143 10.13 9.29 -9.51
CA PHE A 143 10.65 10.22 -8.50
C PHE A 143 10.48 9.70 -7.07
N ALA A 144 9.51 8.83 -6.79
CA ALA A 144 9.46 8.06 -5.55
C ALA A 144 10.71 7.15 -5.39
N THR A 145 11.07 6.41 -6.44
CA THR A 145 12.24 5.49 -6.44
C THR A 145 13.57 6.25 -6.36
N ILE A 146 13.69 7.40 -7.03
CA ILE A 146 14.89 8.27 -6.91
C ILE A 146 14.97 8.93 -5.53
N ALA A 147 13.87 9.45 -4.99
CA ALA A 147 13.87 10.05 -3.64
C ALA A 147 14.23 9.05 -2.55
N TYR A 148 13.79 7.79 -2.67
CA TYR A 148 14.21 6.75 -1.72
C TYR A 148 15.72 6.48 -1.78
N GLN A 149 16.32 6.42 -2.98
CA GLN A 149 17.78 6.29 -3.13
C GLN A 149 18.54 7.47 -2.53
N LEU A 150 18.09 8.71 -2.80
CA LEU A 150 18.64 9.93 -2.18
C LEU A 150 18.54 9.90 -0.64
N ALA A 151 17.48 9.33 -0.07
CA ALA A 151 17.30 9.14 1.36
C ALA A 151 18.10 7.95 1.97
N LEU A 152 18.59 7.01 1.15
CA LEU A 152 19.60 6.03 1.56
C LEU A 152 21.02 6.59 1.45
N HIS A 153 21.22 7.61 0.61
CA HIS A 153 22.52 8.21 0.35
C HIS A 153 22.89 9.31 1.34
N ASP A 154 22.05 10.34 1.47
CA ASP A 154 22.32 11.54 2.26
C ASP A 154 21.41 11.60 3.52
N PRO A 155 21.98 11.58 4.75
CA PRO A 155 21.19 11.64 5.98
C PRO A 155 20.37 12.93 6.19
N GLY A 156 20.75 14.03 5.56
CA GLY A 156 20.01 15.29 5.57
C GLY A 156 18.78 15.22 4.66
N LEU A 157 18.95 14.76 3.42
CA LEU A 157 17.84 14.53 2.49
C LEU A 157 16.89 13.49 3.08
N ARG A 158 17.41 12.41 3.68
CA ARG A 158 16.65 11.40 4.42
C ARG A 158 15.68 12.02 5.42
N GLN A 159 16.15 12.93 6.27
CA GLN A 159 15.32 13.59 7.28
C GLN A 159 14.17 14.39 6.65
N TYR A 160 14.42 15.13 5.56
CA TYR A 160 13.40 15.92 4.89
C TYR A 160 12.42 15.08 4.06
N ILE A 161 12.87 14.00 3.42
CA ILE A 161 12.04 13.07 2.63
C ILE A 161 11.13 12.26 3.57
N ASN A 162 11.67 11.76 4.70
CA ASN A 162 10.87 11.12 5.75
C ASN A 162 9.77 12.08 6.25
N ARG A 163 10.10 13.34 6.55
CA ARG A 163 9.13 14.37 6.97
C ARG A 163 8.08 14.69 5.89
N ALA A 164 8.45 14.70 4.61
CA ALA A 164 7.49 14.90 3.52
C ALA A 164 6.45 13.78 3.47
N MET A 165 6.90 12.52 3.52
CA MET A 165 6.04 11.34 3.54
C MET A 165 5.21 11.20 4.83
N VAL A 166 5.72 11.64 5.99
CA VAL A 166 4.93 11.68 7.23
C VAL A 166 3.83 12.75 7.16
N LYS A 167 4.10 13.89 6.54
CA LYS A 167 3.11 14.97 6.34
C LYS A 167 2.03 14.59 5.33
N ASP A 168 2.38 13.82 4.31
CA ASP A 168 1.49 13.40 3.24
C ASP A 168 1.82 11.98 2.76
N PRO A 169 1.28 10.93 3.43
CA PRO A 169 1.55 9.52 3.12
C PRO A 169 0.99 9.02 1.78
N THR A 170 0.60 9.92 0.88
CA THR A 170 0.01 9.61 -0.44
C THR A 170 0.79 10.25 -1.59
N LEU A 171 1.95 10.89 -1.32
CA LEU A 171 2.77 11.57 -2.33
C LEU A 171 3.22 10.66 -3.48
N ASP A 172 3.56 9.42 -3.16
CA ASP A 172 3.89 8.33 -4.09
C ASP A 172 2.77 8.03 -5.11
N THR A 173 1.51 8.15 -4.71
CA THR A 173 0.34 7.97 -5.61
C THR A 173 -0.07 9.24 -6.36
N LYS A 174 0.63 10.37 -6.17
CA LYS A 174 0.28 11.65 -6.81
C LYS A 174 1.02 11.87 -8.12
N GLU A 175 0.42 12.72 -8.94
CA GLU A 175 0.98 13.29 -10.16
C GLU A 175 2.48 13.57 -10.04
N ILE A 176 3.24 13.10 -11.03
CA ILE A 176 4.70 13.11 -11.08
C ILE A 176 5.35 14.49 -10.79
N SER A 177 4.68 15.59 -11.13
CA SER A 177 5.13 16.96 -10.82
C SER A 177 5.15 17.27 -9.31
N LYS A 178 4.22 16.68 -8.56
CA LYS A 178 4.07 16.87 -7.10
C LYS A 178 5.06 15.99 -6.34
N GLN A 179 5.32 14.77 -6.83
CA GLN A 179 6.40 13.92 -6.33
C GLN A 179 7.75 14.63 -6.42
N LEU A 180 8.15 15.05 -7.63
CA LEU A 180 9.43 15.72 -7.86
C LEU A 180 9.60 16.91 -6.90
N LYS A 181 8.59 17.78 -6.81
CA LYS A 181 8.62 18.95 -5.92
C LYS A 181 8.76 18.56 -4.44
N ALA A 182 7.91 17.67 -3.93
CA ALA A 182 7.83 17.38 -2.50
C ALA A 182 8.93 16.44 -1.99
N LEU A 183 9.38 15.51 -2.83
CA LEU A 183 10.32 14.44 -2.47
C LEU A 183 11.76 14.71 -2.92
N ILE A 184 12.01 15.68 -3.82
CA ILE A 184 13.36 16.02 -4.30
C ILE A 184 13.64 17.53 -4.14
N ILE A 185 12.87 18.41 -4.79
CA ILE A 185 13.19 19.85 -4.80
C ILE A 185 13.14 20.47 -3.40
N GLU A 186 12.07 20.20 -2.63
CA GLU A 186 11.91 20.75 -1.29
C GLU A 186 12.94 20.23 -0.28
N PRO A 187 13.28 18.92 -0.22
CA PRO A 187 14.43 18.42 0.54
C PRO A 187 15.75 19.12 0.20
N PHE A 188 16.13 19.20 -1.08
CA PHE A 188 17.37 19.87 -1.49
C PHE A 188 17.40 21.35 -1.09
N ARG A 189 16.30 22.09 -1.30
CA ARG A 189 16.19 23.51 -0.90
C ARG A 189 16.26 23.71 0.62
N LYS A 190 15.86 22.72 1.43
CA LYS A 190 15.91 22.79 2.90
C LYS A 190 17.27 22.41 3.48
N LEU A 191 18.04 21.56 2.80
CA LEU A 191 19.35 21.11 3.24
C LEU A 191 20.49 22.11 2.94
N ALA A 192 20.30 23.02 1.98
CA ALA A 192 21.22 24.14 1.68
C ALA A 192 22.69 23.71 1.44
N LEU A 193 22.88 22.60 0.72
CA LEU A 193 24.17 21.97 0.47
C LEU A 193 25.21 22.87 -0.23
N PRO A 194 26.52 22.65 0.00
CA PRO A 194 27.59 23.29 -0.75
C PRO A 194 27.52 22.99 -2.26
N ARG A 195 27.85 23.99 -3.10
CA ARG A 195 27.92 23.82 -4.57
C ARG A 195 28.96 22.79 -5.04
N SER A 196 29.89 22.38 -4.19
CA SER A 196 30.90 21.34 -4.47
C SER A 196 30.37 19.90 -4.36
N GLN A 197 29.18 19.68 -3.78
CA GLN A 197 28.61 18.36 -3.52
C GLN A 197 27.45 18.05 -4.47
N ILE A 198 27.79 17.76 -5.74
CA ILE A 198 26.81 17.48 -6.80
C ILE A 198 26.40 16.00 -6.79
N TYR A 199 25.09 15.75 -6.72
CA TYR A 199 24.51 14.42 -6.89
C TYR A 199 24.16 14.14 -8.33
N PHE A 200 24.42 12.90 -8.78
CA PHE A 200 24.07 12.44 -10.11
C PHE A 200 22.90 11.46 -10.08
N VAL A 201 21.86 11.74 -10.88
CA VAL A 201 20.73 10.84 -11.11
C VAL A 201 20.77 10.33 -12.55
N ILE A 202 20.78 9.00 -12.73
CA ILE A 202 20.78 8.36 -14.04
C ILE A 202 19.36 7.88 -14.37
N ILE A 203 18.85 8.30 -15.53
CA ILE A 203 17.57 7.86 -16.10
C ILE A 203 17.88 7.21 -17.45
N ASP A 204 18.02 5.88 -17.45
CA ASP A 204 18.35 5.12 -18.66
C ASP A 204 17.08 4.63 -19.35
N GLY A 205 17.02 4.77 -20.68
CA GLY A 205 15.91 4.28 -21.50
C GLY A 205 14.62 5.08 -21.38
N LEU A 206 14.66 6.42 -21.46
CA LEU A 206 13.44 7.24 -21.34
C LEU A 206 12.38 6.91 -22.43
N ASP A 207 12.80 6.44 -23.62
CA ASP A 207 11.88 5.92 -24.64
C ASP A 207 11.16 4.61 -24.22
N GLU A 208 11.67 3.91 -23.21
CA GLU A 208 11.07 2.71 -22.64
C GLU A 208 10.03 3.00 -21.53
N CYS A 209 9.78 4.27 -21.22
CA CYS A 209 8.64 4.72 -20.42
C CYS A 209 7.36 4.78 -21.28
N GLN A 210 6.20 4.36 -20.75
CA GLN A 210 4.93 4.43 -21.48
C GLN A 210 4.44 5.88 -21.66
N GLY A 211 4.06 6.23 -22.90
CA GLY A 211 3.41 7.50 -23.27
C GLY A 211 4.35 8.64 -23.68
N PHE A 212 4.28 9.08 -24.94
CA PHE A 212 5.15 10.14 -25.48
C PHE A 212 4.98 11.50 -24.78
N GLU A 213 3.75 11.88 -24.39
CA GLU A 213 3.51 13.10 -23.59
C GLU A 213 4.05 12.99 -22.16
N ILE A 214 4.04 11.79 -21.57
CA ILE A 214 4.60 11.55 -20.24
C ILE A 214 6.13 11.70 -20.28
N GLN A 215 6.78 11.18 -21.32
CA GLN A 215 8.22 11.38 -21.56
C GLN A 215 8.56 12.88 -21.76
N ARG A 216 7.77 13.62 -22.56
CA ARG A 216 7.88 15.08 -22.69
C ARG A 216 7.73 15.77 -21.33
N GLN A 217 6.71 15.40 -20.55
CA GLN A 217 6.43 15.96 -19.22
C GLN A 217 7.60 15.75 -18.24
N ILE A 218 8.24 14.58 -18.23
CA ILE A 218 9.44 14.30 -17.43
C ILE A 218 10.56 15.28 -17.76
N LEU A 219 10.86 15.48 -19.06
CA LEU A 219 11.91 16.42 -19.49
C LEU A 219 11.59 17.87 -19.10
N THR A 220 10.35 18.31 -19.34
CA THR A 220 9.90 19.66 -18.94
C THR A 220 9.99 19.86 -17.43
N LEU A 221 9.63 18.85 -16.63
CA LEU A 221 9.70 18.90 -15.17
C LEU A 221 11.13 18.93 -14.63
N ILE A 222 12.06 18.18 -15.22
CA ILE A 222 13.48 18.21 -14.87
C ILE A 222 14.08 19.60 -15.21
N ALA A 223 13.88 20.09 -16.42
CA ALA A 223 14.39 21.40 -16.84
C ALA A 223 13.84 22.55 -15.97
N LYS A 224 12.53 22.54 -15.69
CA LYS A 224 11.88 23.50 -14.80
C LYS A 224 12.42 23.42 -13.37
N THR A 225 12.62 22.20 -12.85
CA THR A 225 13.20 21.96 -11.52
C THR A 225 14.56 22.60 -11.38
N LEU A 226 15.46 22.32 -12.32
CA LEU A 226 16.82 22.85 -12.33
C LEU A 226 16.85 24.37 -12.56
N ALA A 227 15.82 24.96 -13.19
CA ALA A 227 15.73 26.39 -13.45
C ALA A 227 15.17 27.17 -12.24
N GLU A 228 14.13 26.66 -11.59
CA GLU A 228 13.57 27.27 -10.38
C GLU A 228 14.42 27.02 -9.13
N ALA A 229 15.28 26.00 -9.14
CA ALA A 229 16.05 25.59 -7.97
C ALA A 229 17.55 25.43 -8.32
N ASN A 230 18.36 26.36 -7.81
CA ASN A 230 19.81 26.18 -7.68
C ASN A 230 20.06 25.10 -6.61
N ILE A 231 19.98 23.84 -7.01
CA ILE A 231 20.23 22.65 -6.18
C ILE A 231 21.35 21.83 -6.82
N PRO A 232 22.23 21.17 -6.04
CA PRO A 232 23.38 20.47 -6.60
C PRO A 232 22.99 19.06 -7.06
N LEU A 233 22.21 19.00 -8.15
CA LEU A 233 21.63 17.78 -8.71
C LEU A 233 21.75 17.83 -10.24
N ARG A 234 22.51 16.91 -10.83
CA ARG A 234 22.66 16.75 -12.29
C ARG A 234 22.00 15.46 -12.77
N PHE A 235 21.49 15.47 -14.01
CA PHE A 235 20.79 14.34 -14.61
C PHE A 235 21.55 13.80 -15.82
N ILE A 236 21.73 12.47 -15.87
CA ILE A 236 22.16 11.76 -17.07
C ILE A 236 20.96 11.01 -17.61
N ILE A 237 20.52 11.35 -18.82
CA ILE A 237 19.35 10.78 -19.47
C ILE A 237 19.79 10.04 -20.72
N THR A 238 19.28 8.83 -20.95
CA THR A 238 19.50 8.12 -22.22
C THR A 238 18.19 7.82 -22.93
N SER A 239 18.22 7.81 -24.27
CA SER A 239 17.08 7.36 -25.07
C SER A 239 17.46 6.97 -26.51
N ARG A 240 16.52 6.38 -27.24
CA ARG A 240 16.44 6.49 -28.70
C ARG A 240 16.20 7.96 -29.11
N PRO A 241 16.65 8.41 -30.30
CA PRO A 241 16.39 9.77 -30.80
C PRO A 241 14.97 9.94 -31.38
N GLU A 242 13.95 9.46 -30.67
CA GLU A 242 12.54 9.57 -31.09
C GLU A 242 12.13 11.05 -31.24
N ALA A 243 11.22 11.34 -32.19
CA ALA A 243 11.02 12.69 -32.70
C ALA A 243 10.64 13.72 -31.62
N HIS A 244 9.71 13.35 -30.73
CA HIS A 244 9.26 14.19 -29.61
C HIS A 244 10.33 14.42 -28.55
N LEU A 245 11.25 13.47 -28.33
CA LEU A 245 12.40 13.64 -27.42
C LEU A 245 13.44 14.58 -28.04
N ASN A 246 13.76 14.36 -29.32
CA ASN A 246 14.72 15.16 -30.08
C ASN A 246 14.22 16.61 -30.22
N GLU A 247 12.92 16.82 -30.40
CA GLU A 247 12.28 18.13 -30.32
C GLU A 247 12.37 18.74 -28.91
N ALA A 248 11.95 18.01 -27.86
CA ALA A 248 11.97 18.52 -26.48
C ALA A 248 13.39 18.97 -26.07
N PHE A 249 14.41 18.17 -26.34
CA PHE A 249 15.81 18.55 -26.06
C PHE A 249 16.34 19.70 -26.94
N ARG A 250 15.68 20.03 -28.06
CA ARG A 250 16.00 21.21 -28.90
C ARG A 250 15.35 22.50 -28.42
N GLN A 251 14.24 22.43 -27.68
CA GLN A 251 13.59 23.63 -27.10
C GLN A 251 14.58 24.38 -26.20
N GLU A 252 14.57 25.71 -26.25
CA GLU A 252 15.56 26.58 -25.59
C GLU A 252 15.71 26.30 -24.08
N SER A 253 14.60 26.03 -23.40
CA SER A 253 14.51 25.69 -21.96
C SER A 253 15.28 24.44 -21.54
N LEU A 254 15.53 23.51 -22.46
CA LEU A 254 16.37 22.31 -22.28
C LEU A 254 17.72 22.46 -22.99
N GLY A 255 17.72 23.06 -24.17
CA GLY A 255 18.83 23.07 -25.10
C GLY A 255 20.07 23.81 -24.59
N CYS A 256 19.92 24.92 -23.88
CA CYS A 256 21.05 25.67 -23.31
C CYS A 256 21.69 25.01 -22.08
N ARG A 257 21.10 23.91 -21.56
CA ARG A 257 21.56 23.20 -20.35
C ARG A 257 21.79 21.69 -20.56
N THR A 258 21.61 21.21 -21.79
CA THR A 258 21.75 19.78 -22.13
C THR A 258 22.99 19.54 -22.96
N ARG A 259 24.01 18.90 -22.38
CA ARG A 259 25.14 18.35 -23.12
C ARG A 259 24.65 17.14 -23.93
N ARG A 260 24.51 17.30 -25.25
CA ARG A 260 23.99 16.26 -26.15
C ARG A 260 25.12 15.41 -26.73
N ILE A 261 25.03 14.08 -26.63
CA ILE A 261 26.02 13.13 -27.17
C ILE A 261 25.32 12.04 -27.97
N SER A 262 25.72 11.86 -29.24
CA SER A 262 25.24 10.77 -30.10
C SER A 262 26.21 9.60 -30.12
N LEU A 263 25.76 8.41 -29.72
CA LEU A 263 26.52 7.16 -29.87
C LEU A 263 26.62 6.69 -31.33
N ASP A 264 25.72 7.15 -32.20
CA ASP A 264 25.72 6.81 -33.62
C ASP A 264 26.77 7.61 -34.42
N SER A 265 27.57 8.43 -33.73
CA SER A 265 28.73 9.11 -34.33
C SER A 265 29.89 8.14 -34.52
N SER A 266 30.39 8.04 -35.75
CA SER A 266 31.62 7.33 -36.12
C SER A 266 32.86 7.75 -35.30
N SER A 267 32.82 8.92 -34.66
CA SER A 267 33.88 9.40 -33.75
C SER A 267 34.15 8.50 -32.54
N PHE A 268 33.29 7.52 -32.24
CA PHE A 268 33.47 6.52 -31.18
C PHE A 268 33.97 5.15 -31.65
N ASN A 269 34.13 4.91 -32.96
CA ASN A 269 34.65 3.66 -33.56
C ASN A 269 34.07 2.37 -32.91
N PRO A 270 32.73 2.15 -32.99
CA PRO A 270 32.12 0.93 -32.48
C PRO A 270 32.66 -0.34 -33.16
N GLU A 271 33.14 -0.26 -34.40
CA GLU A 271 33.63 -1.40 -35.19
C GLU A 271 34.85 -2.06 -34.52
N ARG A 272 35.81 -1.26 -34.04
CA ARG A 272 36.96 -1.75 -33.25
C ARG A 272 36.51 -2.45 -31.98
N ASP A 273 35.62 -1.82 -31.22
CA ASP A 273 35.15 -2.33 -29.93
C ASP A 273 34.34 -3.63 -30.12
N ILE A 274 33.53 -3.72 -31.19
CA ILE A 274 32.78 -4.91 -31.57
C ILE A 274 33.75 -6.04 -32.01
N ARG A 275 34.81 -5.73 -32.77
CA ARG A 275 35.83 -6.74 -33.15
C ARG A 275 36.49 -7.34 -31.91
N LEU A 276 36.81 -6.52 -30.91
CA LEU A 276 37.41 -6.98 -29.65
C LEU A 276 36.43 -7.85 -28.83
N PHE A 277 35.18 -7.39 -28.69
CA PHE A 277 34.12 -8.12 -28.01
C PHE A 277 33.80 -9.48 -28.68
N LEU A 278 33.80 -9.53 -30.01
CA LEU A 278 33.66 -10.77 -30.76
C LEU A 278 34.83 -11.73 -30.50
N LYS A 279 36.08 -11.25 -30.51
CA LYS A 279 37.25 -12.11 -30.27
C LYS A 279 37.23 -12.75 -28.89
N ASP A 280 37.06 -11.99 -27.81
CA ASP A 280 37.01 -12.57 -26.45
C ASP A 280 35.82 -13.55 -26.26
N GLY A 281 34.67 -13.22 -26.87
CA GLY A 281 33.52 -14.10 -26.91
C GLY A 281 33.78 -15.42 -27.65
N PHE A 282 34.41 -15.38 -28.83
CA PHE A 282 34.77 -16.58 -29.59
C PHE A 282 35.86 -17.39 -28.90
N ASP A 283 36.88 -16.75 -28.33
CA ASP A 283 37.89 -17.37 -27.48
C ASP A 283 37.26 -18.13 -26.31
N THR A 284 36.27 -17.52 -25.64
CA THR A 284 35.53 -18.12 -24.53
C THR A 284 34.69 -19.33 -25.00
N ILE A 285 34.06 -19.25 -26.18
CA ILE A 285 33.34 -20.38 -26.79
C ILE A 285 34.31 -21.50 -27.16
N ALA A 286 35.46 -21.18 -27.76
CA ALA A 286 36.48 -22.15 -28.17
C ALA A 286 37.09 -22.89 -26.97
N LYS A 287 37.44 -22.17 -25.90
CA LYS A 287 37.93 -22.73 -24.63
C LYS A 287 36.92 -23.71 -23.99
N ARG A 288 35.61 -23.43 -24.10
CA ARG A 288 34.53 -24.33 -23.62
C ARG A 288 34.26 -25.53 -24.53
N ASN A 289 34.62 -25.45 -25.82
CA ASN A 289 34.34 -26.47 -26.84
C ASN A 289 35.64 -27.12 -27.36
N GLY A 290 36.67 -27.24 -26.52
CA GLY A 290 38.03 -27.62 -26.92
C GLY A 290 38.10 -28.88 -27.78
N ASP A 291 37.44 -29.96 -27.37
CA ASP A 291 37.43 -31.25 -28.10
C ASP A 291 36.79 -31.20 -29.50
N VAL A 292 35.95 -30.19 -29.76
CA VAL A 292 35.29 -29.95 -31.04
C VAL A 292 36.14 -29.01 -31.89
N ILE A 293 36.61 -27.89 -31.32
CA ILE A 293 37.37 -26.87 -32.05
C ILE A 293 38.79 -27.36 -32.40
N ALA A 294 39.42 -28.19 -31.56
CA ALA A 294 40.73 -28.78 -31.85
C ALA A 294 40.73 -29.77 -33.04
N ARG A 295 39.56 -30.12 -33.60
CA ARG A 295 39.40 -30.95 -34.80
C ARG A 295 39.18 -30.14 -36.08
N ILE A 296 39.34 -28.82 -35.99
CA ILE A 296 39.01 -27.84 -37.03
C ILE A 296 40.26 -27.00 -37.32
N GLU A 297 40.43 -26.58 -38.56
CA GLU A 297 41.56 -25.75 -38.97
C GLU A 297 41.55 -24.40 -38.22
N ALA A 298 42.69 -24.05 -37.63
CA ALA A 298 42.85 -22.83 -36.84
C ALA A 298 43.43 -21.69 -37.70
N PRO A 299 43.03 -20.42 -37.48
CA PRO A 299 42.16 -19.94 -36.41
C PRO A 299 40.67 -20.18 -36.69
N TRP A 300 39.93 -20.56 -35.63
CA TRP A 300 38.46 -20.59 -35.65
C TRP A 300 37.88 -19.57 -34.64
N PRO A 301 36.92 -18.72 -35.05
CA PRO A 301 36.54 -18.43 -36.44
C PRO A 301 37.69 -17.72 -37.20
N THR A 302 37.59 -17.62 -38.52
CA THR A 302 38.63 -16.91 -39.31
C THR A 302 38.52 -15.40 -39.10
N GLU A 303 39.60 -14.65 -39.34
CA GLU A 303 39.53 -13.17 -39.30
C GLU A 303 38.50 -12.64 -40.31
N SER A 304 38.31 -13.29 -41.46
CA SER A 304 37.30 -12.89 -42.45
C SER A 304 35.87 -13.11 -41.96
N ASP A 305 35.62 -14.12 -41.12
CA ASP A 305 34.31 -14.31 -40.49
C ASP A 305 34.08 -13.21 -39.44
N ILE A 306 35.11 -12.87 -38.66
CA ILE A 306 35.04 -11.80 -37.67
C ILE A 306 34.79 -10.45 -38.34
N ASP A 307 35.54 -10.10 -39.39
CA ASP A 307 35.35 -8.85 -40.15
C ASP A 307 33.94 -8.75 -40.73
N ARG A 308 33.41 -9.85 -41.29
CA ARG A 308 32.04 -9.92 -41.82
C ARG A 308 30.96 -9.86 -40.74
N LEU A 309 31.25 -10.33 -39.52
CA LEU A 309 30.37 -10.14 -38.36
C LEU A 309 30.43 -8.70 -37.82
N VAL A 310 31.58 -8.03 -37.86
CA VAL A 310 31.71 -6.59 -37.53
C VAL A 310 30.90 -5.74 -38.52
N GLU A 311 31.03 -6.01 -39.83
CA GLU A 311 30.26 -5.37 -40.90
C GLU A 311 28.73 -5.55 -40.68
N LYS A 312 28.27 -6.80 -40.54
CA LYS A 312 26.86 -7.11 -40.23
C LYS A 312 26.36 -6.48 -38.92
N SER A 313 27.25 -6.23 -37.95
CA SER A 313 26.86 -5.57 -36.69
C SER A 313 26.47 -4.11 -36.88
N SER A 314 26.97 -3.43 -37.92
CA SER A 314 26.61 -2.06 -38.28
C SER A 314 26.66 -1.07 -37.09
N GLY A 315 27.70 -1.20 -36.26
CA GLY A 315 27.93 -0.38 -35.05
C GLY A 315 27.11 -0.75 -33.80
N GLN A 316 26.17 -1.71 -33.90
CA GLN A 316 25.27 -2.09 -32.81
C GLN A 316 25.77 -3.33 -32.05
N PHE A 317 25.89 -3.23 -30.73
CA PHE A 317 26.36 -4.31 -29.86
C PHE A 317 25.35 -5.45 -29.65
N ILE A 318 24.08 -5.23 -29.98
CA ILE A 318 23.07 -6.29 -29.88
C ILE A 318 23.33 -7.45 -30.85
N TYR A 319 23.73 -7.15 -32.08
CA TYR A 319 24.03 -8.18 -33.09
C TYR A 319 25.13 -9.15 -32.62
N PRO A 320 26.36 -8.70 -32.26
CA PRO A 320 27.41 -9.62 -31.79
C PRO A 320 27.02 -10.30 -30.47
N ALA A 321 26.27 -9.66 -29.58
CA ALA A 321 25.81 -10.28 -28.34
C ALA A 321 24.79 -11.42 -28.59
N THR A 322 23.85 -11.23 -29.53
CA THR A 322 22.92 -12.29 -29.96
C THR A 322 23.65 -13.41 -30.69
N VAL A 323 24.63 -13.10 -31.56
CA VAL A 323 25.47 -14.08 -32.26
C VAL A 323 26.26 -14.94 -31.27
N LEU A 324 26.99 -14.34 -30.33
CA LEU A 324 27.78 -15.07 -29.35
C LEU A 324 26.93 -15.97 -28.45
N LYS A 325 25.73 -15.51 -28.02
CA LYS A 325 24.77 -16.35 -27.28
C LYS A 325 24.26 -17.54 -28.10
N PHE A 326 23.99 -17.34 -29.40
CA PHE A 326 23.45 -18.37 -30.28
C PHE A 326 24.50 -19.43 -30.64
N ILE A 327 25.75 -19.01 -30.87
CA ILE A 327 26.87 -19.89 -31.17
C ILE A 327 27.37 -20.62 -29.92
N GLY A 328 27.41 -19.94 -28.77
CA GLY A 328 27.85 -20.49 -27.49
C GLY A 328 26.80 -21.30 -26.72
N ALA A 329 25.70 -21.72 -27.37
CA ALA A 329 24.63 -22.48 -26.74
C ALA A 329 25.07 -23.94 -26.46
N GLU A 330 25.08 -24.32 -25.19
CA GLU A 330 25.70 -25.55 -24.64
C GLU A 330 25.40 -26.86 -25.39
N LEU A 331 24.16 -27.03 -25.89
CA LEU A 331 23.72 -28.25 -26.60
C LEU A 331 23.80 -28.15 -28.13
N HIS A 332 24.53 -27.17 -28.69
CA HIS A 332 24.63 -26.94 -30.13
C HIS A 332 26.08 -26.89 -30.62
N HIS A 333 26.33 -27.41 -31.82
CA HIS A 333 27.68 -27.41 -32.40
C HIS A 333 28.05 -25.99 -32.89
N PRO A 334 29.04 -25.30 -32.28
CA PRO A 334 29.24 -23.86 -32.49
C PRO A 334 29.54 -23.51 -33.96
N VAL A 335 30.32 -24.33 -34.67
CA VAL A 335 30.63 -24.10 -36.09
C VAL A 335 29.41 -24.20 -37.01
N ARG A 336 28.39 -25.01 -36.67
CA ARG A 336 27.13 -25.08 -37.42
C ARG A 336 26.28 -23.83 -37.19
N GLN A 337 26.24 -23.33 -35.95
CA GLN A 337 25.57 -22.07 -35.60
C GLN A 337 26.24 -20.87 -36.29
N LEU A 338 27.57 -20.82 -36.33
CA LEU A 338 28.34 -19.81 -37.06
C LEU A 338 27.98 -19.82 -38.55
N ALA A 339 27.95 -21.01 -39.17
CA ALA A 339 27.57 -21.16 -40.58
C ALA A 339 26.13 -20.68 -40.89
N ILE A 340 25.21 -20.74 -39.93
CA ILE A 340 23.85 -20.19 -40.08
C ILE A 340 23.88 -18.66 -40.10
N VAL A 341 24.58 -18.02 -39.14
CA VAL A 341 24.73 -16.56 -39.05
C VAL A 341 25.47 -15.98 -40.27
N LEU A 342 26.44 -16.72 -40.81
CA LEU A 342 27.22 -16.34 -41.98
C LEU A 342 26.48 -16.55 -43.33
N LYS A 343 25.26 -17.07 -43.34
CA LYS A 343 24.46 -17.11 -44.58
C LYS A 343 24.27 -15.69 -45.15
N PRO A 344 24.35 -15.50 -46.48
CA PRO A 344 24.07 -14.22 -47.12
C PRO A 344 22.60 -13.81 -46.90
N ALA A 345 22.30 -12.52 -47.03
CA ALA A 345 20.93 -12.01 -47.01
C ALA A 345 20.20 -12.39 -48.31
N PRO A 346 18.89 -12.70 -48.26
CA PRO A 346 18.05 -12.53 -49.45
C PRO A 346 18.05 -11.05 -49.86
N VAL A 347 18.02 -10.76 -51.16
CA VAL A 347 18.13 -9.40 -51.67
C VAL A 347 16.85 -8.60 -51.36
N SER A 348 16.87 -7.82 -50.29
CA SER A 348 15.80 -6.88 -49.94
C SER A 348 15.99 -5.54 -50.65
N SER A 349 14.90 -4.95 -51.11
CA SER A 349 14.87 -3.63 -51.76
C SER A 349 14.95 -2.44 -50.79
N THR A 350 14.99 -2.68 -49.47
CA THR A 350 15.00 -1.63 -48.43
C THR A 350 16.04 -1.93 -47.34
N SER A 351 17.24 -1.35 -47.48
CA SER A 351 18.27 -1.40 -46.43
C SER A 351 17.97 -0.40 -45.32
N THR A 352 17.67 -0.89 -44.13
CA THR A 352 17.52 -0.08 -42.90
C THR A 352 18.65 -0.37 -41.93
N LEU A 353 18.81 0.47 -40.90
CA LEU A 353 19.76 0.21 -39.80
C LEU A 353 19.44 -1.07 -39.00
N TYR A 354 18.29 -1.73 -39.22
CA TYR A 354 17.89 -2.94 -38.52
C TYR A 354 17.93 -4.20 -39.41
N THR A 355 18.11 -4.09 -40.73
CA THR A 355 18.06 -5.23 -41.66
C THR A 355 18.95 -6.42 -41.24
N ASN A 356 20.17 -6.17 -40.74
CA ASN A 356 21.06 -7.25 -40.31
C ASN A 356 20.62 -7.95 -39.01
N ILE A 357 20.05 -7.21 -38.04
CA ILE A 357 19.56 -7.81 -36.78
C ILE A 357 18.20 -8.49 -36.97
N ASP A 358 17.34 -7.94 -37.84
CA ASP A 358 16.06 -8.53 -38.23
C ASP A 358 16.27 -9.80 -39.07
N GLN A 359 17.30 -9.82 -39.95
CA GLN A 359 17.78 -11.04 -40.60
C GLN A 359 18.28 -12.06 -39.56
N LEU A 360 19.06 -11.65 -38.56
CA LEU A 360 19.57 -12.55 -37.53
C LEU A 360 18.42 -13.18 -36.71
N TYR A 361 17.41 -12.40 -36.32
CA TYR A 361 16.20 -12.93 -35.67
C TYR A 361 15.48 -13.93 -36.58
N THR A 362 15.27 -13.58 -37.85
CA THR A 362 14.68 -14.49 -38.86
C THR A 362 15.49 -15.78 -39.03
N GLN A 363 16.83 -15.72 -39.02
CA GLN A 363 17.71 -16.88 -39.14
C GLN A 363 17.66 -17.79 -37.91
N ILE A 364 17.51 -17.21 -36.71
CA ILE A 364 17.42 -17.97 -35.45
C ILE A 364 16.03 -18.62 -35.32
N LEU A 365 14.95 -17.87 -35.62
CA LEU A 365 13.57 -18.40 -35.63
C LEU A 365 13.45 -19.58 -36.60
N ASN A 366 14.03 -19.47 -37.80
CA ASN A 366 14.09 -20.54 -38.80
C ASN A 366 15.04 -21.71 -38.47
N THR A 367 15.57 -21.81 -37.23
CA THR A 367 16.11 -23.07 -36.70
C THR A 367 15.09 -23.92 -35.96
N CYS A 368 13.94 -23.37 -35.58
CA CYS A 368 12.86 -24.14 -34.98
C CYS A 368 12.09 -24.89 -36.09
N PRO A 369 11.90 -26.21 -36.00
CA PRO A 369 11.13 -26.97 -37.00
C PRO A 369 9.61 -26.74 -36.91
N TYR A 370 9.13 -26.00 -35.90
CA TYR A 370 7.71 -25.82 -35.59
C TYR A 370 7.31 -24.34 -35.58
N PRO A 371 7.33 -23.64 -36.73
CA PRO A 371 7.12 -22.19 -36.78
C PRO A 371 5.74 -21.74 -36.28
N GLY A 372 4.67 -22.50 -36.58
CA GLY A 372 3.31 -22.21 -36.11
C GLY A 372 3.15 -22.25 -34.57
N PRO A 373 3.51 -23.36 -33.90
CA PRO A 373 3.59 -23.42 -32.44
C PRO A 373 4.49 -22.33 -31.84
N LEU A 374 5.65 -22.07 -32.44
CA LEU A 374 6.56 -21.02 -32.00
C LEU A 374 5.92 -19.63 -32.05
N ALA A 375 5.24 -19.27 -33.14
CA ALA A 375 4.54 -18.00 -33.28
C ALA A 375 3.45 -17.85 -32.20
N ARG A 376 2.66 -18.90 -31.92
CA ARG A 376 1.66 -18.89 -30.84
C ARG A 376 2.29 -18.69 -29.45
N ILE A 377 3.43 -19.30 -29.17
CA ILE A 377 4.15 -19.14 -27.90
C ILE A 377 4.69 -17.71 -27.74
N LEU A 378 5.35 -17.18 -28.78
CA LEU A 378 5.86 -15.81 -28.78
C LEU A 378 4.73 -14.79 -28.68
N ALA A 379 3.58 -15.04 -29.31
CA ALA A 379 2.39 -14.21 -29.20
C ALA A 379 1.88 -14.11 -27.75
N VAL A 380 1.70 -15.25 -27.07
CA VAL A 380 1.30 -15.29 -25.66
C VAL A 380 2.35 -14.60 -24.77
N LEU A 381 3.65 -14.84 -25.01
CA LEU A 381 4.75 -14.24 -24.25
C LEU A 381 4.75 -12.71 -24.32
N LEU A 382 4.26 -12.12 -25.43
CA LEU A 382 4.15 -10.67 -25.58
C LEU A 382 2.92 -10.04 -24.89
N VAL A 383 1.89 -10.82 -24.53
CA VAL A 383 0.66 -10.33 -23.87
C VAL A 383 0.54 -10.68 -22.39
N LEU A 384 1.29 -11.66 -21.86
CA LEU A 384 1.27 -11.96 -20.43
C LEU A 384 1.98 -10.85 -19.60
N HIS A 385 1.21 -10.09 -18.82
CA HIS A 385 1.69 -8.99 -17.95
C HIS A 385 2.92 -9.29 -17.08
N CYS A 386 3.04 -10.52 -16.59
CA CYS A 386 4.15 -10.94 -15.75
C CYS A 386 4.69 -12.30 -16.26
N PRO A 387 6.01 -12.46 -16.39
CA PRO A 387 6.61 -13.70 -16.87
C PRO A 387 6.16 -14.95 -16.09
N GLN A 388 5.55 -15.89 -16.81
CA GLN A 388 5.09 -17.17 -16.27
C GLN A 388 6.09 -18.31 -16.56
N PRO A 389 6.10 -19.40 -15.76
CA PRO A 389 6.88 -20.60 -16.11
C PRO A 389 6.22 -21.36 -17.29
N PRO A 390 6.97 -22.18 -18.06
CA PRO A 390 6.48 -22.83 -19.29
C PRO A 390 5.14 -23.56 -19.15
N GLU A 391 4.90 -24.22 -18.02
CA GLU A 391 3.70 -24.98 -17.70
C GLU A 391 2.40 -24.14 -17.87
N VAL A 392 2.46 -22.85 -17.51
CA VAL A 392 1.32 -21.92 -17.65
C VAL A 392 1.07 -21.55 -19.11
N TYR A 393 2.11 -21.53 -19.95
CA TYR A 393 1.94 -21.37 -21.40
C TYR A 393 1.36 -22.63 -22.02
N GLU A 394 1.79 -23.81 -21.57
CA GLU A 394 1.31 -25.10 -22.08
C GLU A 394 -0.20 -25.23 -21.85
N GLU A 395 -0.66 -24.87 -20.65
CA GLU A 395 -2.09 -24.83 -20.27
C GLU A 395 -2.91 -23.72 -20.96
N ILE A 396 -2.34 -22.52 -21.17
CA ILE A 396 -3.01 -21.41 -21.90
C ILE A 396 -3.00 -21.64 -23.43
N LEU A 397 -2.09 -22.46 -23.96
CA LEU A 397 -2.03 -22.79 -25.39
C LEU A 397 -2.81 -24.07 -25.75
N GLY A 398 -3.08 -24.93 -24.77
CA GLY A 398 -3.65 -26.26 -24.99
C GLY A 398 -2.68 -27.18 -25.74
N VAL A 399 -1.43 -27.23 -25.27
CA VAL A 399 -0.35 -28.11 -25.78
C VAL A 399 0.20 -28.99 -24.64
N ASP A 400 0.95 -30.03 -24.98
CA ASP A 400 1.34 -31.05 -23.99
C ASP A 400 2.50 -30.60 -23.08
N GLU A 401 2.67 -31.26 -21.93
CA GLU A 401 3.69 -30.91 -20.94
C GLU A 401 5.11 -31.03 -21.52
N GLY A 402 5.83 -29.91 -21.55
CA GLY A 402 7.15 -29.78 -22.15
C GLY A 402 7.17 -29.26 -23.60
N ASP A 403 6.03 -29.13 -24.30
CA ASP A 403 5.99 -28.64 -25.69
C ASP A 403 6.51 -27.21 -25.85
N VAL A 404 6.26 -26.33 -24.88
CA VAL A 404 6.77 -24.95 -24.90
C VAL A 404 8.27 -24.94 -24.67
N THR A 405 8.74 -25.76 -23.74
CA THR A 405 10.19 -25.94 -23.48
C THR A 405 10.91 -26.53 -24.69
N MET A 406 10.29 -27.48 -25.40
CA MET A 406 10.84 -28.09 -26.62
C MET A 406 10.78 -27.16 -27.84
N THR A 407 9.71 -26.39 -28.03
CA THR A 407 9.54 -25.48 -29.17
C THR A 407 10.47 -24.26 -29.07
N LEU A 408 10.73 -23.76 -27.85
CA LEU A 408 11.67 -22.66 -27.60
C LEU A 408 13.15 -23.11 -27.55
N ARG A 409 13.43 -24.42 -27.62
CA ARG A 409 14.79 -24.97 -27.57
C ARG A 409 15.64 -24.42 -28.72
N GLY A 410 16.86 -23.96 -28.40
CA GLY A 410 17.74 -23.28 -29.35
C GLY A 410 17.55 -21.75 -29.41
N LEU A 411 16.39 -21.22 -28.99
CA LEU A 411 16.11 -19.77 -28.97
C LEU A 411 16.68 -19.06 -27.72
N HIS A 412 17.59 -19.69 -26.98
CA HIS A 412 18.22 -19.17 -25.76
C HIS A 412 18.98 -17.83 -25.96
N SER A 413 19.27 -17.45 -27.21
CA SER A 413 19.82 -16.14 -27.56
C SER A 413 18.77 -15.01 -27.55
N LEU A 414 17.49 -15.34 -27.72
CA LEU A 414 16.34 -14.43 -27.81
C LEU A 414 15.42 -14.49 -26.58
N VAL A 415 15.27 -15.68 -25.98
CA VAL A 415 14.40 -15.95 -24.82
C VAL A 415 15.24 -16.39 -23.62
N ARG A 416 15.12 -15.68 -22.49
CA ARG A 416 15.63 -16.11 -21.19
C ARG A 416 14.65 -17.09 -20.57
N PHE A 417 15.16 -18.27 -20.22
CA PHE A 417 14.47 -19.27 -19.42
C PHE A 417 14.75 -19.05 -17.92
N PRO A 418 13.86 -19.46 -17.01
CA PRO A 418 14.21 -19.58 -15.60
C PRO A 418 15.28 -20.66 -15.41
N ASN A 419 16.27 -20.41 -14.54
CA ASN A 419 17.28 -21.42 -14.16
C ASN A 419 16.63 -22.41 -13.18
N PRO A 420 16.68 -23.75 -13.40
CA PRO A 420 16.02 -24.72 -12.53
C PRO A 420 16.51 -24.74 -11.07
N GLU A 421 17.77 -24.39 -10.79
CA GLU A 421 18.28 -24.33 -9.40
C GLU A 421 18.00 -22.98 -8.73
N GLU A 422 17.89 -21.90 -9.51
CA GLU A 422 17.27 -20.65 -9.05
C GLU A 422 15.81 -20.92 -8.69
N ASP A 423 15.01 -21.50 -9.60
CA ASP A 423 13.59 -21.80 -9.37
C ASP A 423 13.37 -22.78 -8.20
N LYS A 424 14.21 -23.80 -7.99
CA LYS A 424 14.12 -24.66 -6.79
C LYS A 424 14.43 -23.92 -5.49
N ARG A 425 15.42 -23.03 -5.49
CA ARG A 425 15.79 -22.20 -4.34
C ARG A 425 14.72 -21.14 -4.07
N GLU A 426 14.22 -20.51 -5.12
CA GLU A 426 13.18 -19.48 -5.09
C GLU A 426 11.81 -20.07 -4.74
N ARG A 427 11.45 -21.30 -5.15
CA ARG A 427 10.28 -22.01 -4.62
C ARG A 427 10.37 -22.25 -3.10
N ARG A 428 11.58 -22.33 -2.51
CA ARG A 428 11.77 -22.40 -1.04
C ARG A 428 11.71 -21.01 -0.39
N GLU A 429 12.36 -20.01 -0.98
CA GLU A 429 12.40 -18.63 -0.45
C GLU A 429 11.08 -17.84 -0.65
N PHE A 430 10.29 -18.14 -1.68
CA PHE A 430 8.98 -17.55 -1.96
C PHE A 430 7.98 -17.87 -0.84
N ASN A 431 7.95 -19.12 -0.38
CA ASN A 431 7.17 -19.56 0.79
C ASN A 431 7.67 -18.95 2.12
N LEU A 432 8.67 -18.07 2.11
CA LEU A 432 9.19 -17.37 3.29
C LEU A 432 9.13 -15.84 3.17
N ARG A 433 9.24 -15.27 1.96
CA ARG A 433 9.31 -13.81 1.75
C ARG A 433 7.99 -13.14 1.37
N ASN A 434 7.05 -13.86 0.76
CA ASN A 434 5.76 -13.33 0.29
C ASN A 434 5.86 -12.16 -0.73
N GLU A 435 7.02 -12.00 -1.36
CA GLU A 435 7.26 -11.10 -2.51
C GLU A 435 7.30 -11.95 -3.79
N TYR A 436 6.59 -11.54 -4.84
CA TYR A 436 6.58 -12.27 -6.12
C TYR A 436 7.86 -11.98 -6.90
N ASP A 437 8.67 -13.00 -7.18
CA ASP A 437 10.02 -12.79 -7.71
C ASP A 437 10.00 -12.33 -9.18
N GLN A 438 10.76 -11.27 -9.45
CA GLN A 438 10.99 -10.73 -10.77
C GLN A 438 12.03 -11.54 -11.57
N THR A 439 12.49 -12.71 -11.10
CA THR A 439 13.31 -13.68 -11.86
C THR A 439 12.51 -14.71 -12.65
N ARG A 440 11.45 -15.28 -12.06
CA ARG A 440 10.79 -16.52 -12.52
C ARG A 440 10.08 -16.34 -13.86
N GLY A 441 9.94 -17.42 -14.62
CA GLY A 441 9.22 -17.45 -15.90
C GLY A 441 9.98 -16.96 -17.14
N LEU A 442 9.42 -17.24 -18.32
CA LEU A 442 9.98 -16.94 -19.65
C LEU A 442 9.97 -15.44 -19.98
N ARG A 443 11.09 -14.89 -20.50
CA ARG A 443 11.22 -13.48 -20.91
C ARG A 443 11.94 -13.32 -22.24
N LEU A 444 11.66 -12.27 -23.00
CA LEU A 444 12.57 -11.84 -24.07
C LEU A 444 13.85 -11.23 -23.51
N HIS A 445 14.96 -11.42 -24.20
CA HIS A 445 16.27 -10.90 -23.77
C HIS A 445 16.47 -9.40 -24.02
N HIS A 446 15.74 -8.79 -24.95
CA HIS A 446 15.87 -7.38 -25.30
C HIS A 446 14.61 -6.85 -26.02
N ALA A 447 14.25 -5.59 -25.79
CA ALA A 447 13.04 -4.96 -26.35
C ALA A 447 13.00 -4.94 -27.89
N SER A 448 14.16 -4.87 -28.55
CA SER A 448 14.31 -4.95 -30.02
C SER A 448 13.62 -6.15 -30.69
N PHE A 449 13.52 -7.28 -29.98
CA PHE A 449 12.91 -8.50 -30.50
C PHE A 449 11.38 -8.46 -30.34
N ARG A 450 10.86 -7.78 -29.30
CA ARG A 450 9.45 -7.35 -29.25
C ARG A 450 9.15 -6.35 -30.35
N ASP A 451 10.00 -5.32 -30.51
CA ASP A 451 9.87 -4.32 -31.56
C ASP A 451 9.93 -4.95 -32.97
N PHE A 452 10.61 -6.10 -33.15
CA PHE A 452 10.65 -6.87 -34.40
C PHE A 452 9.35 -7.65 -34.61
N LEU A 453 8.92 -8.46 -33.64
CA LEU A 453 7.72 -9.32 -33.75
C LEU A 453 6.41 -8.54 -33.99
N LEU A 454 6.37 -7.25 -33.63
CA LEU A 454 5.20 -6.37 -33.73
C LEU A 454 5.20 -5.47 -34.99
N ASP A 455 6.17 -5.58 -35.90
CA ASP A 455 6.32 -4.68 -37.06
C ASP A 455 6.18 -5.46 -38.38
N GLU A 456 5.11 -5.17 -39.14
CA GLU A 456 4.78 -5.86 -40.41
C GLU A 456 5.82 -5.66 -41.53
N HIS A 457 6.70 -4.66 -41.40
CA HIS A 457 7.74 -4.37 -42.38
C HIS A 457 9.09 -5.01 -42.00
N ARG A 458 9.21 -5.58 -40.80
CA ARG A 458 10.43 -6.22 -40.29
C ARG A 458 10.26 -7.72 -40.04
N CYS A 459 9.11 -8.15 -39.52
CA CYS A 459 8.86 -9.56 -39.23
C CYS A 459 8.36 -10.33 -40.46
N PRO A 460 8.86 -11.55 -40.74
CA PRO A 460 8.19 -12.48 -41.64
C PRO A 460 6.75 -12.77 -41.20
N LYS A 461 5.80 -12.87 -42.15
CA LYS A 461 4.37 -13.10 -41.88
C LYS A 461 4.04 -14.37 -41.09
N GLU A 462 4.99 -15.30 -41.01
CA GLU A 462 4.94 -16.54 -40.24
C GLU A 462 5.21 -16.36 -38.74
N PHE A 463 5.86 -15.26 -38.32
CA PHE A 463 6.25 -14.99 -36.92
C PHE A 463 5.68 -13.67 -36.37
N ILE A 464 4.91 -12.92 -37.16
CA ILE A 464 4.33 -11.64 -36.74
C ILE A 464 3.24 -11.83 -35.68
N VAL A 465 3.20 -10.94 -34.69
CA VAL A 465 2.25 -10.98 -33.57
C VAL A 465 1.32 -9.76 -33.61
N ALA A 466 0.04 -10.01 -33.84
CA ALA A 466 -1.03 -9.05 -33.56
C ALA A 466 -1.48 -9.22 -32.09
N LEU A 467 -1.34 -8.16 -31.28
CA LEU A 467 -1.55 -8.23 -29.82
C LEU A 467 -3.02 -8.48 -29.44
N ASP A 468 -3.96 -7.92 -30.19
CA ASP A 468 -5.41 -8.10 -30.03
C ASP A 468 -5.87 -9.53 -30.33
N ILE A 469 -5.25 -10.18 -31.32
CA ILE A 469 -5.42 -11.61 -31.61
C ILE A 469 -4.80 -12.45 -30.48
N ALA A 470 -3.61 -12.09 -30.01
CA ALA A 470 -2.94 -12.79 -28.92
C ALA A 470 -3.71 -12.70 -27.59
N HIS A 471 -4.23 -11.52 -27.22
CA HIS A 471 -5.15 -11.33 -26.10
C HIS A 471 -6.44 -12.15 -26.28
N GLY A 472 -7.00 -12.19 -27.50
CA GLY A 472 -8.14 -13.04 -27.83
C GLY A 472 -7.86 -14.53 -27.63
N GLN A 473 -6.69 -15.01 -28.06
CA GLN A 473 -6.29 -16.40 -27.86
C GLN A 473 -6.12 -16.75 -26.38
N VAL A 474 -5.49 -15.87 -25.58
CA VAL A 474 -5.36 -16.08 -24.12
C VAL A 474 -6.72 -16.07 -23.45
N ALA A 475 -7.62 -15.16 -23.82
CA ALA A 475 -8.98 -15.10 -23.29
C ALA A 475 -9.76 -16.38 -23.64
N GLN A 476 -9.87 -16.74 -24.91
CA GLN A 476 -10.58 -17.95 -25.38
C GLN A 476 -10.08 -19.21 -24.67
N SER A 477 -8.75 -19.40 -24.60
CA SER A 477 -8.17 -20.54 -23.89
C SER A 477 -8.44 -20.51 -22.39
N ALA A 478 -8.36 -19.35 -21.74
CA ALA A 478 -8.61 -19.23 -20.31
C ALA A 478 -10.07 -19.53 -19.93
N PHE A 479 -11.02 -19.00 -20.70
CA PHE A 479 -12.44 -19.28 -20.52
C PHE A 479 -12.77 -20.74 -20.84
N LYS A 480 -12.18 -21.31 -21.91
CA LYS A 480 -12.30 -22.74 -22.21
C LYS A 480 -11.74 -23.60 -21.08
N LEU A 481 -10.52 -23.34 -20.63
CA LEU A 481 -9.88 -24.03 -19.51
C LEU A 481 -10.76 -23.97 -18.26
N ALA A 482 -11.38 -22.81 -17.97
CA ALA A 482 -12.34 -22.68 -16.89
C ALA A 482 -13.58 -23.56 -17.10
N THR A 483 -14.24 -23.51 -18.26
CA THR A 483 -15.44 -24.34 -18.53
C THR A 483 -15.14 -25.85 -18.52
N ASP A 484 -13.99 -26.29 -19.03
CA ASP A 484 -13.56 -27.69 -18.99
C ASP A 484 -13.24 -28.13 -17.55
N TRP A 485 -12.58 -27.31 -16.73
CA TRP A 485 -12.33 -27.63 -15.31
C TRP A 485 -13.56 -27.54 -14.42
N ILE A 486 -14.52 -26.67 -14.74
CA ILE A 486 -15.85 -26.65 -14.09
C ILE A 486 -16.64 -27.92 -14.44
N SER A 487 -16.44 -28.46 -15.65
CA SER A 487 -17.04 -29.73 -16.08
C SER A 487 -16.31 -30.97 -15.55
N SER A 488 -15.04 -30.85 -15.16
CA SER A 488 -14.14 -31.99 -14.91
C SER A 488 -14.57 -32.90 -13.74
N PRO A 489 -14.97 -32.41 -12.55
CA PRO A 489 -15.41 -33.26 -11.42
C PRO A 489 -16.64 -34.15 -11.70
N TRP A 490 -17.30 -33.96 -12.85
CA TRP A 490 -18.54 -34.62 -13.24
C TRP A 490 -18.37 -35.53 -14.48
N ARG A 491 -17.16 -35.60 -15.05
CA ARG A 491 -16.80 -36.44 -16.19
C ARG A 491 -15.97 -37.63 -15.70
N ASP A 492 -16.14 -38.81 -16.30
CA ASP A 492 -15.39 -40.04 -15.96
C ASP A 492 -13.90 -40.03 -16.40
N LYS A 493 -13.24 -38.85 -16.41
CA LYS A 493 -11.84 -38.68 -16.82
C LYS A 493 -10.92 -38.53 -15.60
N THR A 494 -10.48 -39.66 -15.07
CA THR A 494 -9.53 -39.74 -13.94
C THR A 494 -8.12 -39.23 -14.26
N ASP A 495 -7.77 -39.12 -15.54
CA ASP A 495 -6.36 -39.08 -15.97
C ASP A 495 -5.81 -37.67 -16.23
N SER A 496 -6.64 -36.62 -16.17
CA SER A 496 -6.18 -35.24 -16.41
C SER A 496 -5.46 -34.66 -15.20
N LYS A 497 -4.14 -34.50 -15.31
CA LYS A 497 -3.29 -33.77 -14.35
C LYS A 497 -3.88 -32.37 -14.05
N PRO A 498 -3.93 -31.92 -12.79
CA PRO A 498 -4.43 -30.59 -12.45
C PRO A 498 -3.55 -29.46 -13.01
N PRO A 499 -4.13 -28.28 -13.35
CA PRO A 499 -3.38 -27.13 -13.84
C PRO A 499 -2.34 -26.63 -12.82
N HIS A 500 -1.22 -26.14 -13.33
CA HIS A 500 -0.16 -25.56 -12.55
C HIS A 500 -0.70 -24.41 -11.69
N ARG A 501 -0.24 -24.36 -10.44
CA ARG A 501 -0.78 -23.45 -9.42
C ARG A 501 -0.73 -21.97 -9.82
N GLU A 502 0.28 -21.59 -10.61
CA GLU A 502 0.46 -20.21 -11.09
C GLU A 502 -0.54 -19.85 -12.22
N THR A 503 -1.11 -20.82 -12.93
CA THR A 503 -2.11 -20.59 -14.00
C THR A 503 -3.40 -19.98 -13.44
N TRP A 504 -4.00 -20.59 -12.42
CA TRP A 504 -5.16 -20.00 -11.74
C TRP A 504 -4.80 -18.73 -10.96
N GLY A 505 -3.57 -18.65 -10.44
CA GLY A 505 -3.04 -17.42 -9.83
C GLY A 505 -3.03 -16.24 -10.81
N TYR A 506 -2.59 -16.47 -12.05
CA TYR A 506 -2.54 -15.48 -13.13
C TYR A 506 -3.95 -15.15 -13.67
N LEU A 507 -4.72 -16.16 -14.06
CA LEU A 507 -6.02 -15.97 -14.72
C LEU A 507 -7.02 -15.24 -13.81
N LYS A 508 -7.05 -15.54 -12.51
CA LYS A 508 -7.89 -14.87 -11.49
C LYS A 508 -7.78 -13.34 -11.50
N HIS A 509 -6.60 -12.79 -11.82
CA HIS A 509 -6.35 -11.34 -11.80
C HIS A 509 -6.28 -10.71 -13.20
N HIS A 510 -5.91 -11.46 -14.23
CA HIS A 510 -5.62 -10.92 -15.56
C HIS A 510 -6.60 -11.32 -16.68
N MET A 511 -7.45 -12.33 -16.49
CA MET A 511 -8.40 -12.78 -17.51
C MET A 511 -9.37 -11.68 -17.97
N ASN A 512 -9.77 -10.77 -17.07
CA ASN A 512 -10.57 -9.59 -17.42
C ASN A 512 -9.86 -8.65 -18.42
N TYR A 513 -8.54 -8.47 -18.27
CA TYR A 513 -7.76 -7.62 -19.18
C TYR A 513 -7.60 -8.26 -20.55
N HIS A 514 -7.38 -9.57 -20.63
CA HIS A 514 -7.35 -10.28 -21.92
C HIS A 514 -8.70 -10.22 -22.64
N LEU A 515 -9.83 -10.25 -21.91
CA LEU A 515 -11.17 -10.06 -22.48
C LEU A 515 -11.40 -8.62 -23.00
N ASP A 516 -10.90 -7.61 -22.28
CA ASP A 516 -10.99 -6.20 -22.65
C ASP A 516 -10.08 -5.83 -23.84
N GLN A 517 -8.87 -6.37 -23.91
CA GLN A 517 -7.90 -6.06 -24.98
C GLN A 517 -8.07 -6.93 -26.25
N CYS A 518 -8.96 -7.93 -26.24
CA CYS A 518 -9.24 -8.73 -27.44
C CYS A 518 -10.26 -8.07 -28.39
N GLN A 519 -10.20 -8.47 -29.67
CA GLN A 519 -11.14 -8.07 -30.72
C GLN A 519 -12.61 -8.30 -30.30
N SER A 520 -13.51 -7.38 -30.67
CA SER A 520 -14.92 -7.44 -30.25
C SER A 520 -15.67 -8.67 -30.77
N SER A 521 -15.27 -9.22 -31.92
CA SER A 521 -15.72 -10.53 -32.43
C SER A 521 -15.40 -11.67 -31.45
N ASN A 522 -14.15 -11.77 -31.00
CA ASN A 522 -13.71 -12.76 -30.04
C ASN A 522 -14.39 -12.56 -28.67
N ARG A 523 -14.51 -11.30 -28.21
CA ARG A 523 -15.21 -10.96 -26.96
C ARG A 523 -16.66 -11.41 -26.99
N LYS A 524 -17.37 -11.15 -28.09
CA LYS A 524 -18.77 -11.55 -28.28
C LYS A 524 -18.92 -13.07 -28.30
N ALA A 525 -18.09 -13.78 -29.06
CA ALA A 525 -18.10 -15.24 -29.09
C ALA A 525 -17.84 -15.86 -27.70
N ILE A 526 -16.86 -15.34 -26.93
CA ILE A 526 -16.62 -15.76 -25.55
C ILE A 526 -17.85 -15.56 -24.67
N ILE A 527 -18.53 -14.41 -24.79
CA ILE A 527 -19.73 -14.11 -24.00
C ILE A 527 -20.90 -15.03 -24.39
N GLU A 528 -21.06 -15.34 -25.67
CA GLU A 528 -22.06 -16.31 -26.17
C GLU A 528 -21.77 -17.73 -25.66
N ASP A 529 -20.53 -18.24 -25.82
CA ASP A 529 -20.09 -19.54 -25.29
C ASP A 529 -20.35 -19.66 -23.77
N LEU A 530 -20.04 -18.61 -23.01
CA LEU A 530 -20.22 -18.59 -21.55
C LEU A 530 -21.68 -18.39 -21.12
N ASN A 531 -22.53 -17.82 -21.97
CA ASN A 531 -23.98 -17.73 -21.77
C ASN A 531 -24.70 -19.05 -22.10
N ASP A 532 -24.21 -19.82 -23.07
CA ASP A 532 -24.71 -21.17 -23.36
C ASP A 532 -24.17 -22.24 -22.40
N PHE A 533 -22.96 -22.08 -21.85
CA PHE A 533 -22.34 -23.04 -20.94
C PHE A 533 -23.18 -23.30 -19.67
N SER A 534 -23.66 -24.52 -19.48
CA SER A 534 -24.38 -24.96 -18.29
C SER A 534 -23.82 -26.29 -17.78
N VAL A 535 -23.76 -26.43 -16.45
CA VAL A 535 -23.34 -27.66 -15.76
C VAL A 535 -24.31 -27.90 -14.61
N ASP A 536 -24.93 -29.07 -14.60
CA ASP A 536 -25.76 -29.53 -13.49
C ASP A 536 -24.88 -30.00 -12.34
N PHE A 537 -24.89 -29.25 -11.24
CA PHE A 537 -24.20 -29.63 -10.01
C PHE A 537 -25.04 -30.73 -9.31
N PRO A 538 -24.58 -32.00 -9.24
CA PRO A 538 -25.33 -33.08 -8.61
C PRO A 538 -25.48 -32.80 -7.11
N ALA A 539 -26.68 -33.06 -6.57
CA ALA A 539 -27.02 -32.78 -5.18
C ALA A 539 -26.16 -33.53 -4.13
N LYS A 540 -25.36 -34.52 -4.54
CA LYS A 540 -24.29 -35.15 -3.76
C LYS A 540 -23.10 -35.47 -4.66
N ALA A 541 -21.89 -35.28 -4.14
CA ALA A 541 -20.64 -35.71 -4.76
C ALA A 541 -20.60 -37.23 -5.02
N ARG A 542 -19.95 -37.66 -6.10
CA ARG A 542 -19.84 -39.09 -6.48
C ARG A 542 -18.56 -39.80 -6.01
N SER A 543 -17.50 -39.07 -5.63
CA SER A 543 -16.24 -39.64 -5.12
C SER A 543 -15.55 -38.72 -4.11
N GLU A 544 -14.51 -39.22 -3.44
CA GLU A 544 -13.75 -38.54 -2.38
C GLU A 544 -12.52 -37.73 -2.89
N GLU A 545 -12.33 -37.61 -4.20
CA GLU A 545 -11.07 -37.20 -4.83
C GLU A 545 -10.84 -35.69 -4.94
N LYS A 546 -9.58 -35.27 -5.11
CA LYS A 546 -9.11 -33.87 -5.07
C LYS A 546 -9.50 -32.98 -6.28
N ILE A 547 -10.32 -33.47 -7.20
CA ILE A 547 -10.61 -32.80 -8.49
C ILE A 547 -11.30 -31.42 -8.30
N TRP A 548 -11.99 -31.25 -7.16
CA TRP A 548 -12.80 -30.07 -6.84
C TRP A 548 -12.03 -28.76 -6.69
N ASP A 549 -10.77 -28.76 -6.23
CA ASP A 549 -10.01 -27.52 -6.00
C ASP A 549 -9.79 -26.71 -7.29
N HIS A 550 -9.60 -27.40 -8.43
CA HIS A 550 -9.36 -26.76 -9.72
C HIS A 550 -10.65 -26.31 -10.39
N ALA A 551 -11.75 -27.05 -10.19
CA ALA A 551 -13.09 -26.57 -10.51
C ALA A 551 -13.45 -25.31 -9.69
N PHE A 552 -13.15 -25.30 -8.39
CA PHE A 552 -13.32 -24.12 -7.57
C PHE A 552 -12.50 -22.94 -8.08
N ALA A 553 -11.21 -23.15 -8.33
CA ALA A 553 -10.31 -22.11 -8.85
C ALA A 553 -10.82 -21.52 -10.17
N ALA A 554 -11.39 -22.35 -11.05
CA ALA A 554 -12.05 -21.92 -12.28
C ALA A 554 -13.30 -21.05 -12.00
N ILE A 555 -14.30 -21.53 -11.26
CA ILE A 555 -15.52 -20.74 -10.94
C ILE A 555 -15.12 -19.43 -10.23
N HIS A 556 -14.22 -19.50 -9.25
CA HIS A 556 -13.74 -18.35 -8.47
C HIS A 556 -13.03 -17.31 -9.34
N SER A 557 -12.26 -17.75 -10.35
CA SER A 557 -11.61 -16.87 -11.32
C SER A 557 -12.62 -16.18 -12.24
N LEU A 558 -13.65 -16.89 -12.71
CA LEU A 558 -14.74 -16.30 -13.50
C LEU A 558 -15.55 -15.28 -12.68
N VAL A 559 -16.02 -15.65 -11.49
CA VAL A 559 -16.78 -14.75 -10.60
C VAL A 559 -15.96 -13.53 -10.18
N THR A 560 -14.65 -13.69 -9.98
CA THR A 560 -13.74 -12.55 -9.70
C THR A 560 -13.56 -11.66 -10.93
N THR A 561 -13.37 -12.25 -12.12
CA THR A 561 -13.26 -11.56 -13.41
C THR A 561 -14.48 -10.68 -13.67
N PHE A 562 -15.69 -11.25 -13.61
CA PHE A 562 -16.92 -10.50 -13.85
C PHE A 562 -17.22 -9.50 -12.72
N ALA A 563 -16.92 -9.81 -11.45
CA ALA A 563 -17.03 -8.83 -10.37
C ALA A 563 -16.13 -7.60 -10.57
N MET A 564 -14.92 -7.78 -11.14
CA MET A 564 -14.04 -6.68 -11.51
C MET A 564 -14.59 -5.87 -12.69
N ALA A 565 -15.12 -6.55 -13.72
CA ALA A 565 -15.75 -5.89 -14.87
C ALA A 565 -17.00 -5.08 -14.50
N VAL A 566 -17.90 -5.60 -13.66
CA VAL A 566 -19.06 -4.85 -13.14
C VAL A 566 -18.60 -3.66 -12.28
N SER A 567 -17.52 -3.81 -11.52
CA SER A 567 -17.00 -2.76 -10.63
C SER A 567 -16.41 -1.55 -11.36
N SER A 568 -15.98 -1.66 -12.63
CA SER A 568 -15.46 -0.53 -13.41
C SER A 568 -16.54 0.29 -14.13
N HIS A 569 -17.75 -0.26 -14.30
CA HIS A 569 -18.90 0.43 -14.89
C HIS A 569 -19.64 1.34 -13.89
N GLY A 570 -19.58 1.02 -12.60
CA GLY A 570 -20.27 1.78 -11.56
C GLY A 570 -19.52 3.07 -11.17
N ASN A 571 -20.20 4.22 -11.25
CA ASN A 571 -19.67 5.54 -10.82
C ASN A 571 -19.55 5.70 -9.28
N THR A 572 -19.26 4.60 -8.58
CA THR A 572 -19.27 4.42 -7.12
C THR A 572 -17.86 4.26 -6.57
N ALA A 573 -17.03 5.30 -6.75
CA ALA A 573 -15.62 5.34 -6.32
C ALA A 573 -15.36 5.03 -4.82
N LYS A 574 -16.41 4.94 -3.99
CA LYS A 574 -16.33 4.53 -2.58
C LYS A 574 -15.97 3.04 -2.37
N HIS A 575 -16.17 2.18 -3.38
CA HIS A 575 -15.92 0.74 -3.22
C HIS A 575 -14.48 0.30 -3.55
N HIS A 576 -13.75 1.00 -4.42
CA HIS A 576 -12.36 0.63 -4.77
C HIS A 576 -11.42 0.61 -3.55
N HIS A 577 -11.57 1.54 -2.61
CA HIS A 577 -10.79 1.54 -1.36
C HIS A 577 -11.10 0.35 -0.43
N HIS A 578 -12.31 -0.22 -0.49
CA HIS A 578 -12.71 -1.32 0.39
C HIS A 578 -12.31 -2.70 -0.16
N ASN A 579 -12.21 -2.86 -1.49
CA ASN A 579 -11.76 -4.12 -2.09
C ASN A 579 -10.23 -4.31 -2.04
N ARG A 580 -9.44 -3.22 -1.94
CA ARG A 580 -7.96 -3.29 -1.83
C ARG A 580 -7.46 -4.14 -0.65
N ALA A 581 -8.24 -4.30 0.42
CA ALA A 581 -7.87 -5.15 1.56
C ALA A 581 -8.10 -6.66 1.30
N ASN A 582 -9.13 -7.04 0.53
CA ASN A 582 -9.63 -8.41 0.51
C ASN A 582 -9.08 -9.28 -0.63
N PHE A 583 -8.43 -8.69 -1.65
CA PHE A 583 -7.86 -9.40 -2.80
C PHE A 583 -6.37 -9.79 -2.63
N GLN A 584 -5.87 -9.86 -1.39
CA GLN A 584 -4.44 -10.05 -1.10
C GLN A 584 -3.90 -11.49 -1.30
N SER A 585 -4.51 -12.32 -2.17
CA SER A 585 -3.98 -13.66 -2.47
C SER A 585 -2.66 -13.58 -3.27
N GLU A 586 -1.76 -14.55 -3.06
CA GLU A 586 -0.29 -14.65 -3.28
C GLU A 586 0.40 -14.05 -4.54
N HIS A 587 -0.31 -13.38 -5.44
CA HIS A 587 0.24 -12.57 -6.55
C HIS A 587 -0.16 -11.08 -6.44
N SER A 588 -0.80 -10.68 -5.34
CA SER A 588 -1.54 -9.40 -5.25
C SER A 588 -0.69 -8.14 -5.18
N HIS A 589 0.60 -8.19 -4.80
CA HIS A 589 1.38 -6.96 -4.63
C HIS A 589 1.46 -6.15 -5.93
N TRP A 590 1.58 -6.84 -7.07
CA TRP A 590 1.53 -6.22 -8.39
C TRP A 590 0.12 -5.96 -8.91
N ALA A 591 -0.88 -6.80 -8.59
CA ALA A 591 -2.28 -6.51 -8.94
C ALA A 591 -2.85 -5.25 -8.24
N GLN A 592 -2.23 -4.76 -7.15
CA GLN A 592 -2.64 -3.55 -6.43
C GLN A 592 -1.94 -2.26 -6.91
N GLU A 593 -0.78 -2.40 -7.57
CA GLU A 593 -0.01 -1.33 -8.21
C GLU A 593 -0.39 -1.18 -9.69
N VAL A 594 -0.53 -2.31 -10.40
CA VAL A 594 -0.97 -2.42 -11.80
C VAL A 594 -2.50 -2.35 -11.91
N THR A 595 -3.17 -1.65 -10.99
CA THR A 595 -4.34 -0.84 -11.37
C THR A 595 -3.83 0.33 -12.22
N LEU A 596 -3.44 0.00 -13.45
CA LEU A 596 -3.34 0.95 -14.55
C LEU A 596 -4.68 1.70 -14.64
N ASP A 597 -4.62 2.98 -14.96
CA ASP A 597 -5.81 3.81 -15.16
C ASP A 597 -6.72 3.13 -16.18
N SER A 598 -7.82 2.54 -15.70
CA SER A 598 -8.54 1.55 -16.49
C SER A 598 -9.05 2.18 -17.78
N PRO A 599 -8.84 1.52 -18.94
CA PRO A 599 -9.78 1.66 -20.03
C PRO A 599 -11.16 1.43 -19.43
N SER A 600 -11.98 2.47 -19.42
CA SER A 600 -13.41 2.26 -19.24
C SER A 600 -13.88 1.43 -20.42
N PHE A 601 -14.91 0.59 -20.21
CA PHE A 601 -15.72 0.05 -21.30
C PHE A 601 -16.34 1.25 -22.04
N SER A 602 -15.58 1.77 -23.00
CA SER A 602 -15.81 3.01 -23.73
C SER A 602 -16.15 2.73 -25.18
N ASP A 603 -15.85 1.51 -25.64
CA ASP A 603 -16.40 0.94 -26.85
C ASP A 603 -17.80 0.38 -26.58
N LYS A 604 -18.79 0.83 -27.36
CA LYS A 604 -20.23 0.66 -27.09
C LYS A 604 -20.78 -0.69 -27.58
N GLN A 605 -19.97 -1.75 -27.48
CA GLN A 605 -20.17 -3.00 -28.23
C GLN A 605 -20.50 -4.25 -27.38
N CYS A 606 -20.46 -4.13 -26.05
CA CYS A 606 -20.98 -5.13 -25.12
C CYS A 606 -22.03 -4.45 -24.25
N ASP A 607 -23.15 -5.09 -23.95
CA ASP A 607 -24.08 -4.55 -22.96
C ASP A 607 -23.49 -4.81 -21.56
N PRO A 608 -23.40 -3.81 -20.66
CA PRO A 608 -23.07 -4.05 -19.27
C PRO A 608 -23.99 -5.08 -18.59
N TRP A 609 -25.23 -5.27 -19.08
CA TRP A 609 -26.13 -6.31 -18.61
C TRP A 609 -25.62 -7.74 -18.91
N ASP A 610 -25.00 -7.99 -20.08
CA ASP A 610 -24.43 -9.31 -20.42
C ASP A 610 -23.42 -9.78 -19.36
N ILE A 611 -22.56 -8.85 -18.92
CA ILE A 611 -21.51 -9.08 -17.92
C ILE A 611 -22.10 -9.22 -16.50
N ILE A 612 -23.21 -8.53 -16.20
CA ILE A 612 -23.95 -8.68 -14.94
C ILE A 612 -24.63 -10.05 -14.87
N ASP A 613 -25.26 -10.50 -15.95
CA ASP A 613 -25.94 -11.80 -16.01
C ASP A 613 -24.93 -12.95 -15.97
N LEU A 614 -23.78 -12.83 -16.65
CA LEU A 614 -22.63 -13.74 -16.46
C LEU A 614 -22.14 -13.77 -15.01
N HIS A 615 -21.99 -12.61 -14.35
CA HIS A 615 -21.61 -12.56 -12.93
C HIS A 615 -22.63 -13.29 -12.05
N ILE A 616 -23.93 -13.06 -12.27
CA ILE A 616 -25.01 -13.72 -11.53
C ILE A 616 -24.96 -15.23 -11.76
N LYS A 617 -24.88 -15.68 -13.02
CA LYS A 617 -24.84 -17.09 -13.43
C LYS A 617 -23.69 -17.85 -12.78
N TYR A 618 -22.45 -17.40 -12.96
CA TYR A 618 -21.28 -18.09 -12.38
C TYR A 618 -21.22 -17.97 -10.85
N ARG A 619 -21.82 -16.93 -10.27
CA ARG A 619 -22.00 -16.82 -8.82
C ARG A 619 -23.03 -17.82 -8.28
N SER A 620 -24.12 -18.07 -9.01
CA SER A 620 -25.06 -19.14 -8.67
C SER A 620 -24.41 -20.53 -8.75
N MET A 621 -23.50 -20.77 -9.71
CA MET A 621 -22.67 -21.98 -9.74
C MET A 621 -21.74 -22.06 -8.50
N LEU A 622 -21.11 -20.96 -8.10
CA LEU A 622 -20.27 -20.88 -6.90
C LEU A 622 -21.07 -21.13 -5.61
N ASP A 623 -22.32 -20.66 -5.56
CA ASP A 623 -23.23 -20.86 -4.43
C ASP A 623 -23.74 -22.31 -4.36
N ALA A 624 -24.01 -22.95 -5.50
CA ALA A 624 -24.32 -24.38 -5.56
C ALA A 624 -23.12 -25.23 -5.13
N PHE A 625 -21.91 -24.87 -5.57
CA PHE A 625 -20.66 -25.47 -5.09
C PHE A 625 -20.50 -25.32 -3.57
N TYR A 626 -20.71 -24.13 -3.01
CA TYR A 626 -20.61 -23.92 -1.56
C TYR A 626 -21.65 -24.76 -0.80
N LYS A 627 -22.90 -24.84 -1.26
CA LYS A 627 -23.92 -25.75 -0.66
C LYS A 627 -23.47 -27.20 -0.68
N SER A 628 -22.98 -27.69 -1.82
CA SER A 628 -22.50 -29.08 -1.95
C SER A 628 -21.27 -29.37 -1.10
N ALA A 629 -20.38 -28.40 -0.91
CA ALA A 629 -19.16 -28.58 -0.12
C ALA A 629 -19.41 -28.48 1.39
N LEU A 630 -20.40 -27.67 1.80
CA LEU A 630 -20.83 -27.54 3.20
C LEU A 630 -21.70 -28.72 3.65
N SER A 631 -22.56 -29.27 2.78
CA SER A 631 -23.38 -30.46 3.09
C SER A 631 -22.57 -31.76 3.25
N LEU A 632 -21.27 -31.73 2.91
CA LEU A 632 -20.32 -32.82 3.12
C LEU A 632 -19.53 -32.68 4.45
N SER A 633 -19.88 -31.74 5.34
CA SER A 633 -19.15 -31.48 6.58
C SER A 633 -20.00 -30.94 7.72
N ASP A 634 -20.53 -31.87 8.52
CA ASP A 634 -21.23 -31.56 9.79
C ASP A 634 -20.36 -30.76 10.78
N GLU A 635 -19.03 -30.82 10.64
CA GLU A 635 -18.07 -30.26 11.60
C GLU A 635 -17.57 -28.85 11.26
N PHE A 636 -17.81 -28.36 10.02
CA PHE A 636 -17.32 -27.05 9.56
C PHE A 636 -18.11 -25.86 10.13
N LEU A 637 -19.45 -25.90 10.13
CA LEU A 637 -20.24 -24.83 10.75
C LEU A 637 -20.03 -24.74 12.28
N PRO A 638 -19.92 -25.85 13.04
CA PRO A 638 -19.46 -25.82 14.43
C PRO A 638 -18.09 -25.14 14.63
N LEU A 639 -17.13 -25.33 13.71
CA LEU A 639 -15.84 -24.64 13.78
C LEU A 639 -15.96 -23.13 13.60
N LEU A 640 -16.69 -22.66 12.57
CA LEU A 640 -16.95 -21.23 12.38
C LEU A 640 -17.67 -20.64 13.60
N ASN A 641 -18.58 -21.41 14.21
CA ASN A 641 -19.28 -21.00 15.42
C ASN A 641 -18.39 -20.92 16.68
N LYS A 642 -17.24 -21.62 16.72
CA LYS A 642 -16.25 -21.50 17.81
C LYS A 642 -15.30 -20.30 17.68
N LEU A 643 -15.15 -19.69 16.50
CA LEU A 643 -14.11 -18.68 16.21
C LEU A 643 -14.66 -17.24 16.24
N PRO A 644 -14.23 -16.37 17.19
CA PRO A 644 -14.74 -15.00 17.30
C PRO A 644 -14.31 -14.12 16.11
N GLY A 645 -15.21 -13.23 15.64
CA GLY A 645 -14.92 -12.27 14.56
C GLY A 645 -14.86 -12.89 13.16
N PHE A 646 -14.86 -14.22 13.05
CA PHE A 646 -14.31 -14.93 11.90
C PHE A 646 -15.18 -14.87 10.63
N VAL A 647 -16.48 -14.63 10.78
CA VAL A 647 -17.45 -14.40 9.68
C VAL A 647 -17.75 -12.91 9.51
N THR A 648 -17.43 -12.09 10.51
CA THR A 648 -17.94 -10.74 10.74
C THR A 648 -16.89 -9.63 10.52
N GLU A 649 -15.60 -9.96 10.62
CA GLU A 649 -14.47 -9.12 10.28
C GLU A 649 -14.10 -9.20 8.79
N LYS A 650 -13.45 -8.14 8.29
CA LYS A 650 -12.80 -8.11 6.97
C LYS A 650 -11.28 -8.26 7.05
N LYS A 651 -10.75 -8.48 8.26
CA LYS A 651 -9.32 -8.60 8.53
C LYS A 651 -8.90 -10.06 8.74
N PRO A 652 -7.64 -10.41 8.45
CA PRO A 652 -7.07 -11.68 8.86
C PRO A 652 -7.08 -11.86 10.39
N VAL A 653 -7.46 -13.05 10.85
CA VAL A 653 -7.46 -13.42 12.28
C VAL A 653 -6.11 -14.01 12.66
N LEU A 654 -5.45 -13.43 13.67
CA LEU A 654 -4.15 -13.85 14.18
C LEU A 654 -4.26 -15.00 15.20
N PHE A 655 -3.55 -16.10 14.97
CA PHE A 655 -3.48 -17.24 15.90
C PHE A 655 -2.97 -16.83 17.30
N ASP A 656 -1.83 -16.12 17.39
CA ASP A 656 -1.26 -15.65 18.66
C ASP A 656 -2.28 -14.86 19.51
N SER A 657 -3.21 -14.15 18.86
CA SER A 657 -4.27 -13.40 19.53
C SER A 657 -5.45 -14.28 19.97
N LEU A 658 -5.74 -15.40 19.28
CA LEU A 658 -6.80 -16.33 19.68
C LEU A 658 -6.44 -17.07 20.97
N GLU A 659 -5.24 -17.64 21.06
CA GLU A 659 -4.76 -18.33 22.27
C GLU A 659 -4.66 -17.35 23.45
N ALA A 660 -3.93 -16.24 23.27
CA ALA A 660 -3.66 -15.28 24.34
C ALA A 660 -4.92 -14.58 24.89
N VAL A 661 -5.97 -14.36 24.08
CA VAL A 661 -7.20 -13.69 24.51
C VAL A 661 -8.28 -14.67 24.97
N PHE A 662 -8.59 -15.66 24.13
CA PHE A 662 -9.81 -16.47 24.26
C PHE A 662 -9.57 -17.82 24.94
N GLY A 663 -8.32 -18.16 25.30
CA GLY A 663 -7.98 -19.47 25.88
C GLY A 663 -8.20 -20.62 24.88
N VAL A 664 -8.20 -20.29 23.59
CA VAL A 664 -8.36 -21.25 22.49
C VAL A 664 -7.05 -21.98 22.33
N ASP A 665 -6.99 -23.23 22.82
CA ASP A 665 -5.83 -24.09 22.65
C ASP A 665 -5.52 -24.25 21.16
N ILE A 666 -4.40 -23.67 20.71
CA ILE A 666 -3.96 -23.79 19.31
C ILE A 666 -3.55 -25.22 19.01
N LYS A 667 -3.14 -26.05 19.97
CA LYS A 667 -2.94 -27.48 19.72
C LYS A 667 -4.27 -28.21 19.62
N GLU A 668 -5.33 -27.85 20.35
CA GLU A 668 -6.67 -28.39 20.09
C GLU A 668 -7.19 -27.92 18.72
N ILE A 669 -7.11 -26.63 18.40
CA ILE A 669 -7.57 -26.12 17.08
C ILE A 669 -6.69 -26.62 15.95
N SER A 670 -5.38 -26.74 16.08
CA SER A 670 -4.52 -27.38 15.07
C SER A 670 -4.79 -28.88 15.00
N THR A 671 -4.96 -29.61 16.10
CA THR A 671 -5.32 -31.05 16.08
C THR A 671 -6.72 -31.25 15.49
N THR A 672 -7.63 -30.29 15.69
CA THR A 672 -8.98 -30.24 15.11
C THR A 672 -8.93 -29.84 13.64
N MET A 673 -8.04 -28.92 13.23
CA MET A 673 -7.74 -28.58 11.84
C MET A 673 -6.90 -29.67 11.15
N ILE A 674 -6.29 -30.61 11.90
CA ILE A 674 -5.61 -31.83 11.45
C ILE A 674 -6.61 -33.00 11.33
N LYS A 675 -7.58 -33.11 12.25
CA LYS A 675 -8.77 -33.96 12.09
C LYS A 675 -9.54 -33.52 10.84
N TYR A 676 -9.83 -32.22 10.74
CA TYR A 676 -10.38 -31.57 9.57
C TYR A 676 -9.34 -31.35 8.46
N GLN A 677 -8.07 -31.77 8.57
CA GLN A 677 -7.14 -31.69 7.44
C GLN A 677 -7.61 -32.65 6.34
N LYS A 678 -8.34 -33.72 6.68
CA LYS A 678 -9.08 -34.51 5.69
C LYS A 678 -10.17 -33.74 4.94
N PHE A 679 -10.69 -32.64 5.50
CA PHE A 679 -11.60 -31.72 4.83
C PHE A 679 -10.83 -30.57 4.17
N ILE A 680 -9.98 -29.84 4.91
CA ILE A 680 -9.21 -28.70 4.42
C ILE A 680 -8.25 -29.10 3.28
N HIS A 681 -7.57 -30.25 3.37
CA HIS A 681 -6.67 -30.79 2.32
C HIS A 681 -7.42 -31.59 1.22
N ARG A 682 -8.76 -31.65 1.30
CA ARG A 682 -9.69 -32.03 0.22
C ARG A 682 -10.22 -30.79 -0.54
N TRP A 683 -10.05 -29.59 0.04
CA TRP A 683 -10.33 -28.28 -0.55
C TRP A 683 -9.14 -27.33 -0.32
N ASP A 684 -7.94 -27.77 -0.70
CA ASP A 684 -6.60 -27.33 -0.27
C ASP A 684 -6.31 -25.84 -0.47
N THR A 685 -7.11 -25.14 -1.29
CA THR A 685 -7.10 -23.67 -1.37
C THR A 685 -8.48 -23.00 -1.49
N GLY A 686 -9.59 -23.73 -1.61
CA GLY A 686 -10.86 -23.12 -2.01
C GLY A 686 -11.55 -22.24 -0.95
N PHE A 687 -11.69 -22.78 0.26
CA PHE A 687 -12.42 -22.13 1.36
C PHE A 687 -11.65 -20.96 2.00
N TRP A 688 -10.33 -20.95 1.83
CA TRP A 688 -9.40 -20.09 2.55
C TRP A 688 -8.55 -19.29 1.56
N ASN A 689 -8.51 -17.96 1.71
CA ASN A 689 -7.33 -17.26 1.24
C ASN A 689 -6.18 -17.70 2.16
N ARG A 690 -5.16 -18.35 1.58
CA ARG A 690 -4.05 -19.04 2.26
C ARG A 690 -3.41 -18.20 3.38
N TYR A 691 -2.85 -18.88 4.38
CA TYR A 691 -2.13 -18.29 5.53
C TYR A 691 -1.34 -17.03 5.15
N TYR A 692 -1.67 -15.90 5.77
CA TYR A 692 -1.14 -14.59 5.40
C TYR A 692 0.17 -14.27 6.12
N TYR A 693 1.29 -14.47 5.42
CA TYR A 693 2.60 -14.02 5.86
C TYR A 693 2.67 -12.49 5.75
N PHE A 694 2.41 -11.79 6.85
CA PHE A 694 2.73 -10.36 6.97
C PHE A 694 4.24 -10.22 7.26
N PRO A 695 4.98 -9.35 6.54
CA PRO A 695 6.40 -9.13 6.81
C PRO A 695 6.64 -8.70 8.26
N GLY A 696 7.31 -9.56 9.05
CA GLY A 696 7.58 -9.34 10.47
C GLY A 696 6.68 -10.10 11.46
N GLN A 697 5.93 -11.13 11.02
CA GLN A 697 5.34 -12.15 11.89
C GLN A 697 5.68 -13.57 11.43
N ASP A 698 5.52 -14.53 12.35
CA ASP A 698 5.88 -15.93 12.13
C ASP A 698 4.96 -16.59 11.06
N PRO A 699 5.52 -17.25 10.03
CA PRO A 699 4.84 -17.95 8.94
C PRO A 699 3.47 -18.63 9.18
N ALA A 700 3.21 -19.18 10.36
CA ALA A 700 2.05 -20.06 10.59
C ALA A 700 0.74 -19.33 10.98
N ASN A 701 0.80 -18.06 11.39
CA ASN A 701 -0.12 -17.56 12.42
C ASN A 701 -1.37 -16.77 11.97
N VAL A 702 -1.96 -17.06 10.80
CA VAL A 702 -3.13 -16.31 10.28
C VAL A 702 -4.12 -17.16 9.46
N ILE A 703 -5.43 -16.97 9.64
CA ILE A 703 -6.48 -17.42 8.69
C ILE A 703 -7.34 -16.24 8.17
N LEU A 704 -7.78 -16.32 6.91
CA LEU A 704 -8.82 -15.47 6.33
C LEU A 704 -9.81 -16.31 5.47
N LEU A 705 -11.10 -16.23 5.78
CA LEU A 705 -12.18 -16.86 4.99
C LEU A 705 -12.26 -16.25 3.57
N ASN A 706 -12.55 -17.05 2.55
CA ASN A 706 -12.73 -16.56 1.18
C ASN A 706 -13.84 -15.47 1.13
N PRO A 707 -13.61 -14.28 0.55
CA PRO A 707 -14.61 -13.20 0.53
C PRO A 707 -15.95 -13.56 -0.11
N HIS A 708 -15.96 -14.41 -1.14
CA HIS A 708 -17.21 -14.86 -1.78
C HIS A 708 -17.99 -15.84 -0.90
N LEU A 709 -17.28 -16.67 -0.11
CA LEU A 709 -17.85 -17.57 0.89
C LEU A 709 -18.41 -16.81 2.10
N SER A 710 -17.66 -15.83 2.62
CA SER A 710 -18.16 -14.89 3.64
C SER A 710 -19.44 -14.20 3.16
N GLY A 711 -19.43 -13.65 1.94
CA GLY A 711 -20.62 -13.02 1.35
C GLY A 711 -21.75 -13.99 1.02
N PHE A 712 -21.48 -15.29 0.87
CA PHE A 712 -22.48 -16.36 0.72
C PHE A 712 -23.15 -16.65 2.07
N LEU A 713 -22.37 -17.05 3.09
CA LEU A 713 -22.87 -17.39 4.43
C LEU A 713 -23.66 -16.23 5.07
N CYS A 714 -23.27 -14.99 4.80
CA CYS A 714 -23.92 -13.77 5.28
C CYS A 714 -25.19 -13.35 4.49
N ASN A 715 -25.71 -14.16 3.57
CA ASN A 715 -26.93 -13.85 2.81
C ASN A 715 -27.94 -15.03 2.85
N PRO A 716 -29.18 -14.82 3.32
CA PRO A 716 -30.13 -15.91 3.57
C PRO A 716 -30.64 -16.56 2.27
N ASP A 717 -30.94 -15.76 1.25
CA ASP A 717 -31.47 -16.23 -0.04
C ASP A 717 -30.47 -17.16 -0.76
N ARG A 718 -29.18 -16.82 -0.67
CA ARG A 718 -28.07 -17.60 -1.23
C ARG A 718 -27.76 -18.82 -0.38
N ALA A 719 -27.57 -18.68 0.93
CA ALA A 719 -27.08 -19.77 1.78
C ALA A 719 -28.15 -20.78 2.20
N GLY A 720 -29.41 -20.37 2.37
CA GLY A 720 -30.47 -21.24 2.88
C GLY A 720 -30.16 -21.75 4.30
N GLU A 721 -30.12 -23.06 4.49
CA GLU A 721 -29.79 -23.70 5.78
C GLU A 721 -28.37 -23.39 6.28
N PHE A 722 -27.45 -23.02 5.39
CA PHE A 722 -26.08 -22.63 5.75
C PHE A 722 -25.94 -21.14 6.14
N TYR A 723 -27.05 -20.40 6.25
CA TYR A 723 -27.04 -18.98 6.58
C TYR A 723 -26.53 -18.72 8.01
N LEU A 724 -25.54 -17.84 8.13
CA LEU A 724 -25.03 -17.34 9.40
C LEU A 724 -25.37 -15.86 9.51
N ASP A 725 -26.38 -15.53 10.33
CA ASP A 725 -26.76 -14.13 10.57
C ASP A 725 -25.57 -13.33 11.15
N PRO A 726 -25.06 -12.31 10.43
CA PRO A 726 -23.92 -11.52 10.89
C PRO A 726 -24.21 -10.76 12.19
N ASN A 727 -25.47 -10.44 12.49
CA ASN A 727 -25.85 -9.70 13.68
C ASN A 727 -25.91 -10.62 14.91
N THR A 728 -26.54 -11.78 14.80
CA THR A 728 -26.41 -12.90 15.76
C THR A 728 -24.94 -13.22 16.03
N ARG A 729 -24.10 -13.33 14.99
CA ARG A 729 -22.68 -13.61 15.20
C ARG A 729 -21.98 -12.51 15.99
N ARG A 730 -22.17 -11.23 15.63
CA ARG A 730 -21.63 -10.09 16.40
C ARG A 730 -22.15 -10.03 17.83
N LEU A 731 -23.40 -10.41 18.09
CA LEU A 731 -23.97 -10.49 19.44
C LEU A 731 -23.30 -11.58 20.28
N LEU A 732 -22.99 -12.74 19.68
CA LEU A 732 -22.25 -13.82 20.33
C LEU A 732 -20.77 -13.46 20.55
N ASP A 733 -20.11 -12.91 19.53
CA ASP A 733 -18.73 -12.40 19.60
C ASP A 733 -18.62 -11.35 20.73
N LEU A 734 -19.50 -10.34 20.74
CA LEU A 734 -19.57 -9.29 21.77
C LEU A 734 -19.81 -9.86 23.18
N ARG A 735 -20.76 -10.81 23.31
CA ARG A 735 -21.02 -11.49 24.58
C ARG A 735 -19.77 -12.20 25.10
N GLN A 736 -19.05 -12.90 24.24
CA GLN A 736 -17.82 -13.63 24.62
C GLN A 736 -16.70 -12.66 25.02
N ILE A 737 -16.49 -11.59 24.26
CA ILE A 737 -15.51 -10.54 24.57
C ILE A 737 -15.78 -9.91 25.94
N VAL A 738 -17.00 -9.43 26.17
CA VAL A 738 -17.40 -8.81 27.44
C VAL A 738 -17.27 -9.82 28.61
N SER A 739 -17.63 -11.08 28.40
CA SER A 739 -17.48 -12.14 29.42
C SER A 739 -16.02 -12.44 29.80
N LEU A 740 -15.05 -12.13 28.93
CA LEU A 740 -13.62 -12.31 29.19
C LEU A 740 -13.01 -11.05 29.81
N THR A 741 -13.25 -9.86 29.24
CA THR A 741 -12.62 -8.61 29.69
C THR A 741 -12.95 -8.23 31.14
N PHE A 742 -14.09 -8.68 31.68
CA PHE A 742 -14.52 -8.38 33.06
C PHE A 742 -14.36 -9.57 34.05
N ARG A 743 -13.58 -10.60 33.71
CA ARG A 743 -13.23 -11.70 34.64
C ARG A 743 -11.98 -11.36 35.45
N SER A 744 -12.02 -11.51 36.77
CA SER A 744 -10.87 -11.25 37.66
C SER A 744 -9.62 -12.07 37.27
N ASP A 745 -9.78 -13.37 37.02
CA ASP A 745 -8.70 -14.25 36.55
C ASP A 745 -8.15 -13.88 35.16
N TRP A 746 -8.91 -13.11 34.37
CA TRP A 746 -8.43 -12.56 33.11
C TRP A 746 -7.55 -11.32 33.33
N LEU A 747 -7.73 -10.57 34.42
CA LEU A 747 -7.03 -9.30 34.65
C LEU A 747 -5.57 -9.49 35.10
N GLU A 748 -5.29 -10.54 35.87
CA GLU A 748 -3.97 -10.81 36.46
C GLU A 748 -2.92 -11.19 35.40
N VAL A 749 -3.34 -11.78 34.27
CA VAL A 749 -2.44 -12.35 33.25
C VAL A 749 -1.86 -11.25 32.34
N PRO A 750 -0.52 -11.05 32.28
CA PRO A 750 0.09 -10.12 31.34
C PRO A 750 -0.03 -10.63 29.90
N ARG A 751 -0.48 -9.78 28.97
CA ARG A 751 -0.67 -10.12 27.55
C ARG A 751 0.13 -9.23 26.60
N GLN A 752 0.43 -9.76 25.41
CA GLN A 752 1.05 -8.98 24.35
C GLN A 752 0.12 -7.86 23.87
N ARG A 753 0.67 -6.65 23.66
CA ARG A 753 -0.09 -5.49 23.15
C ARG A 753 -0.84 -5.79 21.83
N LYS A 754 -0.31 -6.65 20.95
CA LYS A 754 -1.00 -7.09 19.71
C LYS A 754 -2.36 -7.74 19.98
N ALA A 755 -2.41 -8.63 20.97
CA ALA A 755 -3.62 -9.38 21.33
C ALA A 755 -4.71 -8.44 21.91
N LEU A 756 -4.30 -7.47 22.73
CA LEU A 756 -5.20 -6.45 23.29
C LEU A 756 -5.72 -5.46 22.22
N VAL A 757 -4.89 -5.10 21.23
CA VAL A 757 -5.31 -4.27 20.09
C VAL A 757 -6.30 -5.00 19.19
N TYR A 758 -6.08 -6.30 18.90
CA TYR A 758 -7.05 -7.13 18.17
C TYR A 758 -8.40 -7.16 18.90
N LEU A 759 -8.39 -7.29 20.23
CA LEU A 759 -9.60 -7.33 21.04
C LEU A 759 -10.37 -5.99 21.04
N ASP A 760 -9.70 -4.84 21.14
CA ASP A 760 -10.35 -3.52 21.05
C ASP A 760 -10.88 -3.23 19.63
N GLU A 761 -10.19 -3.66 18.57
CA GLU A 761 -10.70 -3.56 17.20
C GLU A 761 -11.94 -4.43 16.96
N LEU A 762 -11.92 -5.69 17.38
CA LEU A 762 -13.05 -6.63 17.26
C LEU A 762 -14.25 -6.16 18.10
N LEU A 763 -14.01 -5.71 19.33
CA LEU A 763 -15.03 -5.10 20.19
C LEU A 763 -15.69 -3.90 19.50
N ARG A 764 -14.89 -2.99 18.94
CA ARG A 764 -15.39 -1.83 18.20
C ARG A 764 -16.17 -2.27 16.96
N SER A 765 -15.66 -3.24 16.20
CA SER A 765 -16.33 -3.82 15.03
C SER A 765 -17.73 -4.34 15.36
N CYS A 766 -17.88 -5.01 16.51
CA CYS A 766 -19.17 -5.49 17.00
C CYS A 766 -20.06 -4.33 17.47
N LEU A 767 -19.59 -3.44 18.35
CA LEU A 767 -20.39 -2.34 18.91
C LEU A 767 -20.84 -1.31 17.87
N ASP A 768 -19.99 -0.96 16.91
CA ASP A 768 -20.34 -0.04 15.80
C ASP A 768 -21.42 -0.64 14.88
N SER A 769 -21.55 -1.97 14.84
CA SER A 769 -22.44 -2.71 13.94
C SER A 769 -23.75 -3.17 14.58
N VAL A 770 -23.75 -3.52 15.86
CA VAL A 770 -24.92 -4.09 16.54
C VAL A 770 -25.91 -2.98 16.92
N THR A 771 -27.10 -3.04 16.34
CA THR A 771 -28.29 -2.35 16.88
C THR A 771 -29.30 -3.40 17.29
N ILE A 772 -29.85 -3.27 18.49
CA ILE A 772 -30.85 -4.18 19.06
C ILE A 772 -32.24 -3.68 18.65
N ASP A 773 -33.02 -4.52 17.96
CA ASP A 773 -34.43 -4.26 17.66
C ASP A 773 -35.31 -4.59 18.90
N PRO A 774 -35.90 -3.60 19.59
CA PRO A 774 -36.62 -3.81 20.84
C PRO A 774 -38.00 -4.45 20.64
N GLN A 775 -38.02 -5.77 20.60
CA GLN A 775 -39.21 -6.62 20.64
C GLN A 775 -39.63 -6.86 22.09
N GLU A 776 -40.90 -7.22 22.34
CA GLU A 776 -41.43 -7.40 23.70
C GLU A 776 -40.83 -8.64 24.39
N ASP A 777 -41.00 -9.81 23.77
CA ASP A 777 -40.41 -11.07 24.18
C ASP A 777 -39.49 -11.63 23.08
N TYR A 778 -38.20 -11.76 23.38
CA TYR A 778 -37.30 -12.57 22.57
C TYR A 778 -37.48 -14.06 22.90
N PRO A 779 -37.30 -14.97 21.93
CA PRO A 779 -37.19 -16.40 22.20
C PRO A 779 -36.11 -16.68 23.26
N THR A 780 -36.33 -17.67 24.13
CA THR A 780 -35.46 -18.01 25.27
C THR A 780 -33.98 -18.23 24.89
N ASN A 781 -33.72 -18.72 23.67
CA ASN A 781 -32.38 -18.98 23.14
C ASN A 781 -31.76 -17.80 22.37
N HIS A 782 -32.41 -16.63 22.31
CA HIS A 782 -31.98 -15.50 21.49
C HIS A 782 -30.67 -14.85 22.01
N PRO A 783 -29.68 -14.54 21.14
CA PRO A 783 -28.36 -14.02 21.57
C PRO A 783 -28.43 -12.77 22.44
N VAL A 784 -29.40 -11.89 22.22
CA VAL A 784 -29.59 -10.66 23.02
C VAL A 784 -29.87 -10.97 24.48
N LEU A 785 -30.63 -12.03 24.81
CA LEU A 785 -30.88 -12.40 26.21
C LEU A 785 -29.59 -12.86 26.90
N GLY A 786 -28.77 -13.66 26.21
CA GLY A 786 -27.46 -14.09 26.69
C GLY A 786 -26.47 -12.94 26.87
N LEU A 787 -26.49 -11.95 25.97
CA LEU A 787 -25.71 -10.71 26.11
C LEU A 787 -26.20 -9.89 27.31
N MET A 788 -27.51 -9.65 27.43
CA MET A 788 -28.09 -8.87 28.54
C MET A 788 -27.86 -9.51 29.92
N ALA A 789 -27.81 -10.85 30.00
CA ALA A 789 -27.43 -11.55 31.22
C ALA A 789 -25.97 -11.28 31.62
N VAL A 790 -25.04 -11.27 30.66
CA VAL A 790 -23.63 -10.92 30.89
C VAL A 790 -23.50 -9.44 31.30
N LEU A 791 -24.19 -8.53 30.60
CA LEU A 791 -24.14 -7.09 30.87
C LEU A 791 -24.63 -6.72 32.29
N LYS A 792 -25.67 -7.39 32.80
CA LYS A 792 -26.15 -7.24 34.19
C LYS A 792 -25.17 -7.77 35.24
N ASN A 793 -24.28 -8.68 34.85
CA ASN A 793 -23.33 -9.32 35.75
C ASN A 793 -21.92 -8.72 35.66
N ILE A 794 -21.77 -7.55 35.02
CA ILE A 794 -20.49 -6.80 35.02
C ILE A 794 -20.22 -6.30 36.44
N VAL A 795 -19.16 -6.86 37.04
CA VAL A 795 -18.60 -6.46 38.33
C VAL A 795 -17.15 -6.07 38.13
N TYR A 796 -16.73 -4.94 38.70
CA TYR A 796 -15.35 -4.48 38.66
C TYR A 796 -14.65 -4.87 39.97
N ASP A 797 -13.74 -5.83 39.90
CA ASP A 797 -12.89 -6.22 41.03
C ASP A 797 -11.82 -5.13 41.24
N ILE A 798 -12.14 -4.14 42.09
CA ILE A 798 -11.27 -2.98 42.35
C ILE A 798 -9.89 -3.40 42.92
N PRO A 799 -9.77 -4.30 43.92
CA PRO A 799 -8.47 -4.81 44.38
C PRO A 799 -7.62 -5.48 43.28
N CYS A 800 -8.25 -6.29 42.42
CA CYS A 800 -7.57 -6.88 41.27
C CYS A 800 -7.13 -5.80 40.26
N LEU A 801 -7.97 -4.81 39.98
CA LEU A 801 -7.65 -3.68 39.11
C LEU A 801 -6.53 -2.77 39.64
N GLU A 802 -6.34 -2.65 40.96
CA GLU A 802 -5.21 -1.93 41.57
C GLU A 802 -3.86 -2.67 41.41
N THR A 803 -3.89 -3.97 41.10
CA THR A 803 -2.68 -4.83 40.97
C THR A 803 -2.45 -5.38 39.56
N ALA A 804 -3.43 -5.25 38.67
CA ALA A 804 -3.37 -5.75 37.29
C ALA A 804 -2.37 -4.98 36.40
N PRO A 805 -1.82 -5.61 35.33
CA PRO A 805 -0.93 -4.95 34.37
C PRO A 805 -1.63 -3.77 33.67
N VAL A 806 -0.93 -2.63 33.55
CA VAL A 806 -1.48 -1.36 33.01
C VAL A 806 -2.23 -1.54 31.68
N LEU A 807 -1.71 -2.34 30.74
CA LEU A 807 -2.35 -2.59 29.44
C LEU A 807 -3.71 -3.30 29.56
N ASN A 808 -3.92 -4.13 30.59
CA ASN A 808 -5.21 -4.76 30.86
C ASN A 808 -6.19 -3.70 31.39
N VAL A 809 -5.75 -2.81 32.30
CA VAL A 809 -6.59 -1.73 32.84
C VAL A 809 -6.93 -0.67 31.76
N GLU A 810 -6.00 -0.34 30.85
CA GLU A 810 -6.23 0.47 29.65
C GLU A 810 -7.36 -0.12 28.78
N LEU A 811 -7.32 -1.43 28.51
CA LEU A 811 -8.33 -2.12 27.72
C LEU A 811 -9.70 -2.15 28.42
N ILE A 812 -9.73 -2.43 29.72
CA ILE A 812 -10.97 -2.43 30.52
C ILE A 812 -11.59 -1.03 30.48
N TRP A 813 -10.78 0.02 30.60
CA TRP A 813 -11.23 1.41 30.50
C TRP A 813 -11.77 1.76 29.10
N SER A 814 -11.08 1.34 28.03
CA SER A 814 -11.59 1.47 26.65
C SER A 814 -12.93 0.76 26.48
N THR A 815 -12.99 -0.52 26.89
CA THR A 815 -14.18 -1.39 26.82
C THR A 815 -15.37 -0.77 27.55
N THR A 816 -15.15 -0.32 28.78
CA THR A 816 -16.16 0.36 29.63
C THR A 816 -16.75 1.58 28.93
N ARG A 817 -15.88 2.45 28.38
CA ARG A 817 -16.31 3.66 27.66
C ARG A 817 -17.08 3.35 26.38
N ARG A 818 -16.60 2.40 25.57
CA ARG A 818 -17.29 1.95 24.35
C ARG A 818 -18.66 1.35 24.65
N LEU A 819 -18.74 0.52 25.70
CA LEU A 819 -19.97 -0.14 26.14
C LEU A 819 -21.00 0.87 26.67
N LEU A 820 -20.60 1.80 27.54
CA LEU A 820 -21.47 2.87 28.03
C LEU A 820 -21.98 3.78 26.90
N TRP A 821 -21.17 4.03 25.86
CA TRP A 821 -21.59 4.77 24.68
C TRP A 821 -22.66 4.02 23.90
N TRP A 822 -22.40 2.74 23.59
CA TRP A 822 -23.32 1.90 22.84
C TRP A 822 -24.65 1.68 23.59
N ILE A 823 -24.62 1.42 24.91
CA ILE A 823 -25.84 1.34 25.74
C ILE A 823 -26.67 2.61 25.62
N HIS A 824 -26.03 3.79 25.66
CA HIS A 824 -26.72 5.07 25.51
C HIS A 824 -27.32 5.27 24.10
N ASP A 825 -26.58 4.91 23.06
CA ASP A 825 -27.06 4.92 21.67
C ASP A 825 -28.30 4.02 21.51
N GLN A 826 -28.29 2.78 22.03
CA GLN A 826 -29.47 1.91 22.02
C GLN A 826 -30.65 2.53 22.78
N ILE A 827 -30.45 3.07 23.99
CA ILE A 827 -31.50 3.78 24.76
C ILE A 827 -32.09 4.96 23.97
N SER A 828 -31.25 5.69 23.22
CA SER A 828 -31.70 6.81 22.39
C SER A 828 -32.58 6.33 21.23
N LYS A 829 -32.16 5.28 20.51
CA LYS A 829 -32.89 4.66 19.38
C LYS A 829 -34.26 4.12 19.79
N ILE A 830 -34.35 3.44 20.94
CA ILE A 830 -35.62 2.90 21.47
C ILE A 830 -36.63 4.03 21.76
N SER A 831 -36.16 5.24 22.05
CA SER A 831 -37.00 6.38 22.47
C SER A 831 -37.83 7.04 21.36
N GLY A 832 -37.73 6.58 20.11
CA GLY A 832 -38.55 7.05 18.98
C GLY A 832 -39.89 6.33 18.77
N SER A 833 -40.09 5.17 19.39
CA SER A 833 -41.36 4.42 19.34
C SER A 833 -42.29 4.90 20.45
N LYS A 834 -43.57 5.15 20.13
CA LYS A 834 -44.46 5.89 21.05
C LYS A 834 -44.94 5.10 22.27
N ASP A 835 -45.20 3.80 22.13
CA ASP A 835 -45.79 2.99 23.20
C ASP A 835 -45.05 1.65 23.42
N GLU A 836 -45.45 0.93 24.47
CA GLU A 836 -45.08 -0.44 24.89
C GLU A 836 -43.60 -0.73 25.26
N ARG A 837 -42.59 -0.12 24.63
CA ARG A 837 -41.16 -0.49 24.72
C ARG A 837 -40.42 -0.11 26.03
N HIS A 838 -41.06 -0.25 27.19
CA HIS A 838 -40.54 0.18 28.49
C HIS A 838 -39.58 -0.83 29.15
N GLY A 839 -39.84 -2.13 29.05
CA GLY A 839 -39.12 -3.17 29.78
C GLY A 839 -37.62 -3.25 29.45
N PHE A 840 -37.29 -3.42 28.17
CA PHE A 840 -35.89 -3.56 27.73
C PHE A 840 -35.08 -2.26 27.93
N LYS A 841 -35.71 -1.10 27.68
CA LYS A 841 -35.12 0.22 27.91
C LYS A 841 -34.78 0.44 29.39
N LYS A 842 -35.62 -0.03 30.31
CA LYS A 842 -35.31 -0.01 31.76
C LYS A 842 -34.07 -0.86 32.06
N GLN A 843 -33.99 -2.09 31.55
CA GLN A 843 -32.84 -2.97 31.80
C GLN A 843 -31.50 -2.36 31.33
N LEU A 844 -31.47 -1.71 30.16
CA LEU A 844 -30.28 -0.99 29.68
C LEU A 844 -29.90 0.20 30.57
N ILE A 845 -30.90 0.93 31.08
CA ILE A 845 -30.68 2.03 32.05
C ILE A 845 -30.10 1.47 33.35
N ASP A 846 -30.67 0.40 33.89
CA ASP A 846 -30.24 -0.22 35.15
C ASP A 846 -28.78 -0.72 35.06
N ILE A 847 -28.40 -1.36 33.94
CA ILE A 847 -27.01 -1.73 33.63
C ILE A 847 -26.09 -0.49 33.60
N SER A 848 -26.50 0.60 32.94
CA SER A 848 -25.68 1.81 32.88
C SER A 848 -25.48 2.45 34.27
N ASN A 849 -26.51 2.45 35.12
CA ASN A 849 -26.42 2.91 36.50
C ASN A 849 -25.45 2.05 37.31
N GLN A 850 -25.54 0.72 37.17
CA GLN A 850 -24.68 -0.26 37.84
C GLN A 850 -23.20 -0.11 37.44
N ILE A 851 -22.91 0.23 36.19
CA ILE A 851 -21.53 0.54 35.76
C ILE A 851 -21.07 1.86 36.39
N TYR A 852 -21.88 2.91 36.37
CA TYR A 852 -21.50 4.21 36.95
C TYR A 852 -21.22 4.13 38.46
N HIS A 853 -22.02 3.38 39.24
CA HIS A 853 -21.78 3.15 40.67
C HIS A 853 -20.47 2.41 40.99
N GLN A 854 -19.92 1.67 40.03
CA GLN A 854 -18.67 0.93 40.19
C GLN A 854 -17.45 1.71 39.72
N ILE A 855 -17.55 2.57 38.69
CA ILE A 855 -16.40 3.32 38.17
C ILE A 855 -16.23 4.73 38.78
N LEU A 856 -17.27 5.27 39.42
CA LEU A 856 -17.23 6.54 40.14
C LEU A 856 -17.12 6.34 41.66
N GLU A 857 -16.57 7.33 42.34
CA GLU A 857 -16.62 7.46 43.80
C GLU A 857 -16.73 8.94 44.24
N VAL A 858 -17.14 9.15 45.49
CA VAL A 858 -17.25 10.49 46.11
C VAL A 858 -16.14 10.64 47.14
N GLU A 859 -15.06 11.31 46.75
CA GLU A 859 -14.00 11.69 47.69
C GLU A 859 -14.48 12.81 48.61
N VAL A 860 -14.15 12.70 49.90
CA VAL A 860 -14.36 13.76 50.90
C VAL A 860 -12.98 14.28 51.28
N SER A 861 -12.64 15.51 50.91
CA SER A 861 -11.37 16.10 51.33
C SER A 861 -11.39 16.44 52.83
N GLU A 862 -10.21 16.67 53.43
CA GLU A 862 -10.05 17.01 54.85
C GLU A 862 -10.87 18.23 55.32
N GLY A 863 -11.28 19.10 54.38
CA GLY A 863 -12.21 20.21 54.62
C GLY A 863 -13.70 19.86 54.51
N GLY A 864 -14.07 18.57 54.50
CA GLY A 864 -15.47 18.08 54.41
C GLY A 864 -16.12 18.21 53.03
N ARG A 865 -15.36 18.50 51.97
CA ARG A 865 -15.90 18.81 50.63
C ARG A 865 -16.02 17.55 49.76
N LYS A 866 -17.26 17.15 49.45
CA LYS A 866 -17.58 16.05 48.53
C LYS A 866 -17.23 16.38 47.07
N THR A 867 -16.48 15.50 46.40
CA THR A 867 -16.11 15.60 44.97
C THR A 867 -16.24 14.24 44.29
N ILE A 868 -16.97 14.17 43.18
CA ILE A 868 -17.10 12.97 42.34
C ILE A 868 -15.86 12.84 41.46
N THR A 869 -15.22 11.68 41.49
CA THR A 869 -14.07 11.31 40.65
C THR A 869 -14.27 9.91 40.07
N LEU A 870 -13.41 9.51 39.11
CA LEU A 870 -13.22 8.11 38.75
C LEU A 870 -12.41 7.39 39.82
N ARG A 871 -12.69 6.11 40.07
CA ARG A 871 -11.92 5.32 41.03
C ARG A 871 -10.46 5.16 40.61
N LYS A 872 -9.58 5.06 41.61
CA LYS A 872 -8.10 4.98 41.45
C LYS A 872 -7.57 4.10 40.31
N PRO A 873 -8.06 2.87 40.05
CA PRO A 873 -7.53 2.06 38.94
C PRO A 873 -7.78 2.71 37.57
N PHE A 874 -8.94 3.31 37.37
CA PHE A 874 -9.29 3.98 36.10
C PHE A 874 -8.55 5.32 35.95
N LEU A 875 -8.11 5.94 37.04
CA LEU A 875 -7.19 7.08 37.01
C LEU A 875 -5.78 6.65 36.55
N ALA A 876 -5.26 5.55 37.10
CA ALA A 876 -3.96 4.99 36.72
C ALA A 876 -3.89 4.52 35.25
N ALA A 877 -5.03 4.16 34.66
CA ALA A 877 -5.17 3.80 33.24
C ALA A 877 -5.38 5.00 32.30
N LEU A 878 -5.33 6.25 32.79
CA LEU A 878 -5.21 7.42 31.94
C LEU A 878 -3.73 7.62 31.58
N PRO A 879 -3.38 7.98 30.32
CA PRO A 879 -1.99 8.19 29.92
C PRO A 879 -1.38 9.41 30.63
N LEU A 880 -0.71 9.16 31.75
CA LEU A 880 -0.15 10.17 32.65
C LEU A 880 1.16 10.75 32.12
N SER A 881 1.05 11.67 31.15
CA SER A 881 2.17 12.46 30.62
C SER A 881 1.97 13.97 30.71
N SER A 882 1.11 14.47 31.62
CA SER A 882 1.01 15.90 31.98
C SER A 882 0.21 16.19 33.28
N VAL A 883 0.39 15.43 34.37
CA VAL A 883 -0.25 15.73 35.67
C VAL A 883 0.78 15.76 36.81
N THR A 884 1.86 16.52 36.62
CA THR A 884 2.67 17.04 37.72
C THR A 884 1.99 18.29 38.30
N VAL A 885 1.02 18.09 39.18
CA VAL A 885 0.51 19.17 40.04
C VAL A 885 1.57 19.42 41.10
N GLU A 886 2.42 20.43 40.90
CA GLU A 886 3.18 20.99 42.02
C GLU A 886 2.19 21.54 43.07
N PRO A 887 2.47 21.41 44.38
CA PRO A 887 1.61 21.93 45.45
C PRO A 887 1.69 23.48 45.56
N GLY A 888 1.27 24.16 44.51
CA GLY A 888 1.48 25.60 44.27
C GLY A 888 0.46 26.53 44.93
N SER A 889 0.67 26.86 46.20
CA SER A 889 0.16 28.04 46.92
C SER A 889 -1.37 28.22 47.11
N PRO A 890 -1.88 28.39 48.35
CA PRO A 890 -3.31 28.63 48.59
C PRO A 890 -3.69 30.09 48.31
N SER A 891 -4.21 30.37 47.11
CA SER A 891 -4.59 31.72 46.66
C SER A 891 -6.07 31.86 46.22
N SER A 892 -6.99 31.25 46.98
CA SER A 892 -8.42 31.60 46.91
C SER A 892 -9.06 31.63 48.31
N PRO A 893 -9.97 32.59 48.60
CA PRO A 893 -10.61 32.67 49.90
C PRO A 893 -11.53 31.46 50.13
N PRO A 894 -11.73 31.01 51.38
CA PRO A 894 -12.57 29.85 51.67
C PRO A 894 -14.01 30.13 51.22
N PRO A 895 -14.59 29.31 50.31
CA PRO A 895 -15.99 29.45 49.95
C PRO A 895 -16.89 29.11 51.14
N SER A 896 -18.06 29.74 51.20
CA SER A 896 -19.05 29.51 52.24
C SER A 896 -19.48 28.04 52.32
N LYS A 897 -19.87 27.60 53.53
CA LYS A 897 -20.50 26.30 53.78
C LYS A 897 -21.65 26.09 52.78
N SER A 898 -21.45 25.15 51.87
CA SER A 898 -22.45 24.71 50.91
C SER A 898 -22.19 23.24 50.64
N ASP A 899 -23.20 22.39 50.86
CA ASP A 899 -23.13 20.93 50.68
C ASP A 899 -23.16 20.53 49.19
N ALA A 900 -22.69 21.43 48.32
CA ALA A 900 -22.70 21.30 46.88
C ALA A 900 -21.55 20.41 46.41
N ILE A 901 -21.88 19.15 46.11
CA ILE A 901 -20.98 18.16 45.53
C ILE A 901 -20.33 18.73 44.25
N ARG A 902 -19.02 18.51 44.10
CA ARG A 902 -18.26 18.93 42.93
C ARG A 902 -17.89 17.78 42.00
N ILE A 903 -17.49 18.11 40.78
CA ILE A 903 -17.01 17.19 39.74
C ILE A 903 -15.51 17.39 39.58
N SER A 904 -14.76 16.28 39.57
CA SER A 904 -13.33 16.26 39.24
C SER A 904 -13.08 16.36 37.74
N GLU A 905 -11.94 16.91 37.35
CA GLU A 905 -11.46 16.95 35.96
C GLU A 905 -11.31 15.56 35.33
N THR A 906 -11.13 14.53 36.17
CA THR A 906 -11.02 13.12 35.76
C THR A 906 -12.24 12.63 34.99
N LEU A 907 -13.43 13.20 35.24
CA LEU A 907 -14.65 12.86 34.49
C LEU A 907 -14.64 13.36 33.03
N LEU A 908 -13.69 14.21 32.61
CA LEU A 908 -13.49 14.56 31.19
C LEU A 908 -13.07 13.35 30.34
N ALA A 909 -12.49 12.32 30.96
CA ALA A 909 -12.20 11.05 30.27
C ALA A 909 -13.48 10.30 29.84
N LEU A 910 -14.66 10.65 30.39
CA LEU A 910 -15.99 10.13 30.01
C LEU A 910 -16.72 10.95 28.93
N HIS A 911 -16.09 11.95 28.29
CA HIS A 911 -16.70 12.81 27.25
C HIS A 911 -17.59 12.07 26.23
N GLY A 912 -17.13 10.92 25.72
CA GLY A 912 -17.86 10.15 24.70
C GLY A 912 -19.24 9.68 25.17
N VAL A 913 -19.45 9.57 26.48
CA VAL A 913 -20.69 9.11 27.11
C VAL A 913 -21.43 10.22 27.86
N ARG A 914 -21.07 11.50 27.62
CA ARG A 914 -21.57 12.71 28.33
C ARG A 914 -23.08 12.76 28.56
N ALA A 915 -23.88 12.31 27.60
CA ALA A 915 -25.35 12.36 27.67
C ALA A 915 -25.92 11.22 28.54
N SER A 916 -25.22 10.10 28.65
CA SER A 916 -25.53 9.02 29.60
C SER A 916 -25.13 9.43 31.02
N LEU A 917 -23.92 9.97 31.19
CA LEU A 917 -23.41 10.49 32.46
C LEU A 917 -24.28 11.62 33.04
N LEU A 918 -24.72 12.56 32.18
CA LEU A 918 -25.72 13.57 32.52
C LEU A 918 -27.03 12.93 33.00
N SER A 919 -27.56 11.94 32.27
CA SER A 919 -28.82 11.24 32.61
C SER A 919 -28.73 10.35 33.87
N PHE A 920 -27.52 10.04 34.32
CA PHE A 920 -27.24 9.40 35.61
C PHE A 920 -27.16 10.44 36.73
N LEU A 921 -26.17 11.35 36.68
CA LEU A 921 -25.85 12.26 37.78
C LEU A 921 -26.97 13.27 38.11
N THR A 922 -27.79 13.67 37.14
CA THR A 922 -28.89 14.63 37.38
C THR A 922 -30.21 13.97 37.79
N LYS A 923 -30.17 12.72 38.25
CA LYS A 923 -31.34 11.95 38.66
C LYS A 923 -31.14 11.34 40.05
N PRO A 924 -31.86 11.81 41.09
CA PRO A 924 -31.63 11.33 42.46
C PRO A 924 -32.00 9.85 42.62
N ASP A 925 -32.96 9.36 41.82
CA ASP A 925 -33.35 7.95 41.71
C ASP A 925 -32.23 7.03 41.18
N ARG A 926 -31.17 7.59 40.58
CA ARG A 926 -30.06 6.84 39.96
C ARG A 926 -28.74 7.08 40.66
N ALA A 927 -28.40 8.33 40.90
CA ALA A 927 -27.09 8.73 41.40
C ALA A 927 -26.95 8.60 42.93
N GLY A 928 -28.05 8.64 43.70
CA GLY A 928 -27.99 8.62 45.16
C GLY A 928 -27.11 9.75 45.71
N GLU A 929 -26.05 9.40 46.45
CA GLU A 929 -25.06 10.37 46.96
C GLU A 929 -24.24 11.10 45.89
N MET A 930 -24.26 10.64 44.63
CA MET A 930 -23.63 11.33 43.50
C MET A 930 -24.56 12.32 42.79
N HIS A 931 -25.75 12.60 43.32
CA HIS A 931 -26.73 13.47 42.65
C HIS A 931 -26.26 14.94 42.58
N ILE A 932 -26.24 15.50 41.37
CA ILE A 932 -25.95 16.91 41.10
C ILE A 932 -27.06 17.50 40.24
N ALA A 933 -27.66 18.62 40.68
CA ALA A 933 -28.72 19.31 39.93
C ALA A 933 -28.24 19.76 38.53
N VAL A 934 -29.10 19.64 37.52
CA VAL A 934 -28.80 19.86 36.09
C VAL A 934 -27.99 21.13 35.81
N GLY A 935 -28.41 22.28 36.35
CA GLY A 935 -27.72 23.56 36.16
C GLY A 935 -26.33 23.60 36.80
N ILE A 936 -26.16 22.96 37.97
CA ILE A 936 -24.86 22.85 38.66
C ILE A 936 -23.91 21.95 37.86
N TYR A 937 -24.39 20.81 37.37
CA TYR A 937 -23.62 19.91 36.50
C TYR A 937 -23.12 20.65 35.25
N HIS A 938 -24.00 21.38 34.57
CA HIS A 938 -23.62 22.16 33.39
C HIS A 938 -22.66 23.31 33.70
N SER A 939 -22.84 24.05 34.81
CA SER A 939 -21.88 25.07 35.23
C SER A 939 -20.50 24.48 35.55
N GLN A 940 -20.41 23.39 36.30
CA GLN A 940 -19.13 22.79 36.66
C GLN A 940 -18.40 22.19 35.46
N PHE A 941 -19.09 21.46 34.58
CA PHE A 941 -18.47 20.98 33.33
C PHE A 941 -18.09 22.12 32.37
N ALA A 942 -18.88 23.20 32.30
CA ALA A 942 -18.50 24.38 31.52
C ALA A 942 -17.25 25.03 32.09
N GLU A 943 -17.14 25.20 33.42
CA GLU A 943 -15.94 25.73 34.07
C GLU A 943 -14.71 24.87 33.77
N LEU A 944 -14.79 23.54 33.96
CA LEU A 944 -13.71 22.60 33.65
C LEU A 944 -13.28 22.68 32.17
N CYS A 945 -14.22 22.63 31.22
CA CYS A 945 -13.86 22.70 29.81
C CYS A 945 -13.27 24.07 29.42
N LEU A 946 -13.65 25.15 30.13
CA LEU A 946 -13.07 26.50 29.98
C LEU A 946 -11.76 26.68 30.77
N ASP A 947 -11.37 25.76 31.65
CA ASP A 947 -10.00 25.65 32.19
C ASP A 947 -9.05 25.13 31.10
N TYR A 948 -9.42 24.05 30.40
CA TYR A 948 -8.62 23.48 29.30
C TYR A 948 -8.66 24.26 27.96
N CYS A 949 -9.40 25.38 27.86
CA CYS A 949 -9.40 26.23 26.65
C CYS A 949 -8.46 27.45 26.74
N ASP A 950 -7.77 27.65 27.86
CA ASP A 950 -6.89 28.79 28.09
C ASP A 950 -5.49 28.56 27.47
N PRO A 951 -5.03 29.40 26.52
CA PRO A 951 -3.73 29.22 25.86
C PRO A 951 -2.52 29.53 26.75
N SER A 952 -2.72 29.97 28.01
CA SER A 952 -1.62 30.13 28.98
C SER A 952 -1.17 28.82 29.63
N PHE A 953 -1.94 27.73 29.55
CA PHE A 953 -1.50 26.41 29.97
C PHE A 953 -0.55 25.79 28.92
N SER A 954 0.70 25.53 29.34
CA SER A 954 1.74 24.93 28.49
C SER A 954 1.50 23.43 28.28
N ILE A 955 0.74 23.06 27.23
CA ILE A 955 0.41 21.67 26.92
C ILE A 955 1.56 20.98 26.17
N THR A 956 2.20 20.01 26.81
CA THR A 956 3.24 19.17 26.21
C THR A 956 2.67 18.05 25.34
N ASN A 957 2.61 18.30 24.03
CA ASN A 957 2.74 17.34 22.93
C ASN A 957 1.73 16.17 22.74
N ASP A 958 0.72 15.94 23.58
CA ASP A 958 -0.32 14.93 23.24
C ASP A 958 -1.76 15.48 23.21
N TRP A 959 -2.21 15.79 21.99
CA TRP A 959 -3.53 16.35 21.66
C TRP A 959 -4.65 15.29 21.58
N LYS A 960 -4.34 14.01 21.81
CA LYS A 960 -5.25 12.88 21.51
C LYS A 960 -6.27 12.55 22.60
N THR A 961 -6.23 13.23 23.75
CA THR A 961 -7.05 12.90 24.94
C THR A 961 -7.99 14.02 25.40
N VAL A 962 -7.91 15.23 24.84
CA VAL A 962 -8.70 16.40 25.29
C VAL A 962 -9.70 16.84 24.21
N PRO A 963 -11.01 16.53 24.36
CA PRO A 963 -12.07 17.04 23.49
C PRO A 963 -12.79 18.29 24.04
N ALA A 964 -12.34 18.81 25.19
CA ALA A 964 -12.97 19.94 25.91
C ALA A 964 -13.25 21.16 25.02
N HIS A 965 -12.39 21.41 24.01
CA HIS A 965 -12.51 22.49 23.03
C HIS A 965 -13.74 22.40 22.12
N THR A 966 -14.31 21.20 21.95
CA THR A 966 -15.59 21.00 21.23
C THR A 966 -16.80 21.10 22.17
N GLU A 967 -16.67 20.64 23.42
CA GLU A 967 -17.81 20.34 24.28
C GLU A 967 -18.25 21.49 25.19
N TRP A 968 -17.35 22.42 25.54
CA TRP A 968 -17.66 23.54 26.45
C TRP A 968 -18.94 24.29 26.06
N ARG A 969 -19.19 24.45 24.74
CA ARG A 969 -20.38 25.13 24.19
C ARG A 969 -21.70 24.43 24.54
N PHE A 970 -21.72 23.10 24.63
CA PHE A 970 -22.93 22.32 24.95
C PHE A 970 -23.34 22.48 26.42
N HIS A 971 -22.35 22.54 27.32
CA HIS A 971 -22.58 22.74 28.74
C HIS A 971 -22.82 24.22 29.07
N LEU A 972 -22.07 25.15 28.46
CA LEU A 972 -22.18 26.59 28.73
C LEU A 972 -23.60 27.12 28.49
N VAL A 973 -24.23 26.80 27.36
CA VAL A 973 -25.59 27.28 27.04
C VAL A 973 -26.70 26.64 27.90
N ARG A 974 -26.32 25.83 28.90
CA ARG A 974 -27.18 25.22 29.92
C ARG A 974 -26.67 25.48 31.34
N ALA A 975 -25.57 26.22 31.48
CA ALA A 975 -24.98 26.56 32.76
C ALA A 975 -25.72 27.72 33.41
N THR A 976 -25.82 27.70 34.75
CA THR A 976 -26.06 28.92 35.52
C THR A 976 -24.81 29.82 35.38
N PRO A 977 -24.95 31.11 35.02
CA PRO A 977 -23.81 32.01 34.91
C PRO A 977 -23.03 32.13 36.23
N SER A 978 -21.71 31.99 36.18
CA SER A 978 -20.81 32.18 37.32
C SER A 978 -19.76 33.26 37.03
N ALA A 979 -19.22 33.89 38.07
CA ALA A 979 -18.13 34.85 37.91
C ALA A 979 -16.88 34.24 37.27
N LYS A 980 -16.59 32.94 37.51
CA LYS A 980 -15.46 32.22 36.88
C LYS A 980 -15.71 32.00 35.39
N ILE A 981 -16.92 31.58 35.00
CA ILE A 981 -17.32 31.42 33.60
C ILE A 981 -17.19 32.76 32.86
N LEU A 982 -17.76 33.84 33.41
CA LEU A 982 -17.72 35.16 32.78
C LEU A 982 -16.30 35.72 32.69
N ALA A 983 -15.47 35.56 33.73
CA ALA A 983 -14.05 35.95 33.66
C ALA A 983 -13.32 35.22 32.52
N LYS A 984 -13.54 33.92 32.33
CA LYS A 984 -12.92 33.15 31.24
C LYS A 984 -13.43 33.55 29.85
N LEU A 985 -14.73 33.76 29.70
CA LEU A 985 -15.33 34.22 28.43
C LEU A 985 -14.88 35.64 28.03
N ARG A 986 -14.38 36.45 28.96
CA ARG A 986 -13.74 37.76 28.72
C ARG A 986 -12.30 37.65 28.20
N PHE A 987 -11.57 36.60 28.56
CA PHE A 987 -10.15 36.42 28.21
C PHE A 987 -9.89 35.39 27.09
N LEU A 988 -10.90 34.59 26.72
CA LEU A 988 -10.83 33.69 25.56
C LEU A 988 -10.67 34.45 24.24
N ARG A 989 -9.40 34.62 23.86
CA ARG A 989 -8.92 35.17 22.59
C ARG A 989 -8.46 34.06 21.65
N GLN A 990 -8.21 34.43 20.40
CA GLN A 990 -7.93 33.55 19.27
C GLN A 990 -6.79 32.56 19.56
N GLY A 991 -7.15 31.29 19.77
CA GLY A 991 -6.23 30.21 20.15
C GLY A 991 -6.58 28.86 19.52
N PRO A 992 -5.99 27.74 19.97
CA PRO A 992 -6.14 26.42 19.32
C PRO A 992 -7.59 25.92 19.18
N TRP A 993 -8.49 26.34 20.07
CA TRP A 993 -9.94 26.05 20.01
C TRP A 993 -10.67 26.68 18.80
N LEU A 994 -10.04 27.63 18.12
CA LEU A 994 -10.43 28.20 16.82
C LEU A 994 -9.73 27.49 15.65
N ALA A 995 -8.53 26.93 15.89
CA ALA A 995 -7.66 26.29 14.90
C ALA A 995 -8.04 24.84 14.55
N GLU A 996 -9.13 24.30 15.11
CA GLU A 996 -9.75 23.04 14.67
C GLU A 996 -10.26 23.13 13.21
N GLY A 997 -9.36 22.87 12.27
CA GLY A 997 -9.68 22.55 10.89
C GLY A 997 -10.09 23.73 10.00
N LEU A 998 -9.46 23.80 8.83
CA LEU A 998 -10.01 24.49 7.66
C LEU A 998 -11.42 23.95 7.33
N PRO A 999 -12.31 24.74 6.68
CA PRO A 999 -13.75 24.48 6.73
C PRO A 999 -14.18 23.10 6.20
N THR A 1000 -14.55 22.22 7.12
CA THR A 1000 -15.36 21.03 6.84
C THR A 1000 -16.80 21.43 6.51
N ILE A 1001 -17.62 20.44 6.12
CA ILE A 1001 -19.03 20.62 5.75
C ILE A 1001 -19.82 21.38 6.84
N ASP A 1002 -19.50 21.18 8.12
CA ASP A 1002 -20.28 21.71 9.25
C ASP A 1002 -19.90 23.12 9.73
N SER A 1003 -19.49 23.98 8.79
CA SER A 1003 -19.36 25.44 9.04
C SER A 1003 -20.65 26.10 9.55
N ALA A 1004 -21.80 25.44 9.36
CA ALA A 1004 -23.09 25.81 9.93
C ALA A 1004 -23.19 25.54 11.45
N ALA A 1005 -22.69 24.41 11.97
CA ALA A 1005 -22.68 24.18 13.42
C ALA A 1005 -21.85 25.20 14.18
N LYS A 1006 -20.65 25.55 13.70
CA LYS A 1006 -19.82 26.58 14.36
C LYS A 1006 -20.61 27.89 14.52
N VAL A 1007 -21.31 28.36 13.48
CA VAL A 1007 -22.19 29.56 13.54
C VAL A 1007 -23.38 29.37 14.49
N ARG A 1008 -24.05 28.22 14.47
CA ARG A 1008 -25.14 27.91 15.43
C ARG A 1008 -24.66 27.98 16.88
N SER A 1009 -23.48 27.45 17.17
CA SER A 1009 -22.90 27.47 18.52
C SER A 1009 -22.51 28.88 18.98
N PHE A 1010 -21.90 29.71 18.12
CA PHE A 1010 -21.64 31.13 18.45
C PHE A 1010 -22.95 31.87 18.78
N LYS A 1011 -24.00 31.69 17.97
CA LYS A 1011 -25.31 32.35 18.20
C LYS A 1011 -25.98 31.86 19.48
N ALA A 1012 -25.84 30.59 19.84
CA ALA A 1012 -26.34 30.06 21.11
C ALA A 1012 -25.61 30.63 22.34
N VAL A 1013 -24.29 30.82 22.27
CA VAL A 1013 -23.52 31.47 23.36
C VAL A 1013 -23.92 32.95 23.51
N ILE A 1014 -24.15 33.67 22.41
CA ILE A 1014 -24.61 35.07 22.46
C ILE A 1014 -26.03 35.16 23.04
N SER A 1015 -26.96 34.26 22.67
CA SER A 1015 -28.31 34.19 23.27
C SER A 1015 -28.23 34.00 24.78
N TRP A 1016 -27.49 32.99 25.23
CA TRP A 1016 -27.29 32.69 26.65
C TRP A 1016 -26.64 33.86 27.43
N LEU A 1017 -25.72 34.61 26.82
CA LEU A 1017 -25.17 35.85 27.41
C LEU A 1017 -26.21 36.98 27.51
N GLY A 1018 -27.15 37.06 26.57
CA GLY A 1018 -28.26 38.04 26.58
C GLY A 1018 -29.38 37.70 27.56
N GLU A 1019 -29.51 36.43 27.95
CA GLU A 1019 -30.48 35.95 28.95
C GLU A 1019 -30.04 36.23 30.41
N ILE A 1020 -28.84 36.79 30.62
CA ILE A 1020 -28.29 37.10 31.95
C ILE A 1020 -28.93 38.40 32.51
N PRO A 1021 -29.53 38.40 33.72
CA PRO A 1021 -30.26 39.56 34.28
C PRO A 1021 -29.47 40.88 34.42
N LYS A 1022 -28.14 40.81 34.39
CA LYS A 1022 -27.25 41.94 34.15
C LYS A 1022 -26.24 41.52 33.08
N ILE A 1023 -26.59 41.75 31.82
CA ILE A 1023 -25.77 41.39 30.66
C ILE A 1023 -24.37 42.04 30.83
N PRO A 1024 -23.28 41.24 30.85
CA PRO A 1024 -21.93 41.78 30.81
C PRO A 1024 -21.65 42.30 29.40
N THR A 1025 -21.96 43.56 29.15
CA THR A 1025 -21.99 44.17 27.81
C THR A 1025 -20.67 44.12 27.07
N ASP A 1026 -19.54 44.12 27.78
CA ASP A 1026 -18.20 43.96 27.22
C ASP A 1026 -17.95 42.53 26.70
N ILE A 1027 -18.39 41.51 27.45
CA ILE A 1027 -18.29 40.11 27.05
C ILE A 1027 -19.26 39.83 25.89
N HIS A 1028 -20.51 40.29 26.01
CA HIS A 1028 -21.53 40.14 24.97
C HIS A 1028 -21.05 40.75 23.64
N ARG A 1029 -20.44 41.94 23.69
CA ARG A 1029 -19.86 42.61 22.53
C ARG A 1029 -18.68 41.83 21.94
N HIS A 1030 -17.73 41.37 22.75
CA HIS A 1030 -16.59 40.54 22.30
C HIS A 1030 -17.06 39.32 21.49
N TRP A 1031 -18.07 38.60 21.98
CA TRP A 1031 -18.61 37.42 21.28
C TRP A 1031 -19.43 37.77 20.03
N GLN A 1032 -20.06 38.96 19.97
CA GLN A 1032 -20.67 39.48 18.74
C GLN A 1032 -19.63 39.87 17.68
N ASP A 1033 -18.55 40.54 18.08
CA ASP A 1033 -17.48 40.98 17.19
C ASP A 1033 -16.69 39.77 16.61
N GLU A 1034 -16.41 38.73 17.40
CA GLU A 1034 -15.83 37.47 16.92
C GLU A 1034 -16.77 36.70 15.95
N LEU A 1035 -18.09 36.66 16.21
CA LEU A 1035 -19.04 36.10 15.25
C LEU A 1035 -19.09 36.89 13.94
N ALA A 1036 -19.03 38.22 14.01
CA ALA A 1036 -18.98 39.08 12.83
C ALA A 1036 -17.68 38.86 12.02
N ALA A 1037 -16.54 38.69 12.69
CA ALA A 1037 -15.26 38.33 12.05
C ALA A 1037 -15.34 36.96 11.36
N PHE A 1038 -15.91 35.94 12.03
CA PHE A 1038 -16.07 34.60 11.46
C PHE A 1038 -17.05 34.56 10.27
N GLU A 1039 -18.18 35.27 10.36
CA GLU A 1039 -19.09 35.41 9.21
C GLU A 1039 -18.45 36.19 8.06
N ARG A 1040 -17.66 37.24 8.33
CA ARG A 1040 -16.88 37.96 7.29
C ARG A 1040 -15.88 37.04 6.60
N PHE A 1041 -15.12 36.24 7.35
CA PHE A 1041 -14.18 35.25 6.80
C PHE A 1041 -14.91 34.21 5.92
N ARG A 1042 -16.04 33.68 6.38
CA ARG A 1042 -16.89 32.76 5.61
C ARG A 1042 -17.42 33.40 4.31
N ARG A 1043 -17.82 34.68 4.34
CA ARG A 1043 -18.38 35.41 3.18
C ARG A 1043 -17.33 35.77 2.11
N MET A 1044 -16.04 35.83 2.43
CA MET A 1044 -14.98 36.09 1.44
C MET A 1044 -14.62 34.88 0.56
N LYS A 1045 -14.92 33.65 1.02
CA LYS A 1045 -14.51 32.40 0.34
C LYS A 1045 -15.05 32.22 -1.10
N PRO A 1046 -16.30 32.60 -1.46
CA PRO A 1046 -16.82 32.46 -2.83
C PRO A 1046 -16.17 33.41 -3.85
N VAL A 1047 -15.54 34.50 -3.40
CA VAL A 1047 -14.91 35.50 -4.27
C VAL A 1047 -13.50 35.05 -4.66
N LEU A 1048 -12.70 34.59 -3.69
CA LEU A 1048 -11.35 34.07 -3.92
C LEU A 1048 -11.31 32.71 -4.65
N LEU A 1049 -12.46 32.08 -4.89
CA LEU A 1049 -12.60 30.83 -5.66
C LEU A 1049 -13.39 31.03 -6.97
N ARG A 1050 -13.56 32.27 -7.44
CA ARG A 1050 -14.20 32.60 -8.73
C ARG A 1050 -13.30 33.48 -9.60
N VAL A 1051 -12.30 32.85 -10.21
CA VAL A 1051 -11.69 33.35 -11.46
C VAL A 1051 -12.14 32.40 -12.58
N PRO A 1052 -13.05 32.81 -13.49
CA PRO A 1052 -13.48 31.98 -14.62
C PRO A 1052 -12.41 31.96 -15.73
N PRO A 1053 -12.36 30.91 -16.56
CA PRO A 1053 -11.34 30.78 -17.61
C PRO A 1053 -11.71 31.51 -18.91
N ARG A 1054 -10.68 32.01 -19.60
CA ARG A 1054 -10.64 32.51 -21.00
C ARG A 1054 -11.45 33.77 -21.34
N LEU A 1055 -10.71 34.83 -21.66
CA LEU A 1055 -10.59 35.30 -23.05
C LEU A 1055 -9.14 35.78 -23.29
N ALA A 1056 -8.79 36.08 -24.54
CA ALA A 1056 -7.41 36.38 -24.96
C ALA A 1056 -7.25 37.83 -25.48
N SER A 1057 -6.05 38.15 -25.97
CA SER A 1057 -5.60 39.42 -26.57
C SER A 1057 -5.48 40.64 -25.64
N ASP A 1058 -4.39 41.38 -25.89
CA ASP A 1058 -4.10 42.79 -25.60
C ASP A 1058 -4.26 43.30 -24.14
N ASN A 1059 -3.21 43.81 -23.50
CA ASN A 1059 -2.39 44.90 -24.03
C ASN A 1059 -0.93 44.93 -23.53
N SER A 1060 -0.14 45.78 -24.20
CA SER A 1060 1.27 46.05 -23.92
C SER A 1060 1.52 47.12 -22.85
N ALA A 1061 2.56 46.87 -22.05
CA ALA A 1061 3.50 47.86 -21.47
C ALA A 1061 3.04 48.82 -20.35
N ILE A 1062 4.05 49.43 -19.71
CA ILE A 1062 4.05 50.55 -18.75
C ILE A 1062 3.50 50.22 -17.34
N SER A 1063 4.07 50.67 -16.20
CA SER A 1063 5.44 51.02 -15.75
C SER A 1063 5.36 51.48 -14.26
N THR A 1064 6.49 51.47 -13.54
CA THR A 1064 6.84 52.37 -12.40
C THR A 1064 6.04 52.36 -11.07
N ASN A 1065 6.75 51.89 -10.04
CA ASN A 1065 6.61 52.18 -8.59
C ASN A 1065 6.95 53.66 -8.22
N PRO A 1066 6.87 54.09 -6.92
CA PRO A 1066 6.12 53.57 -5.77
C PRO A 1066 5.05 54.60 -5.31
N PRO A 1067 5.14 55.50 -4.28
CA PRO A 1067 6.06 55.68 -3.13
C PRO A 1067 5.54 55.02 -1.81
N SER A 1068 6.02 55.49 -0.64
CA SER A 1068 5.57 55.20 0.75
C SER A 1068 5.18 56.53 1.46
N PRO A 1069 4.85 56.62 2.78
CA PRO A 1069 5.46 55.95 3.95
C PRO A 1069 4.79 54.64 4.41
#